data_AF-A0A0U2L3C4-F1
#
_entry.id   AF-A0A0U2L3C4-F1
#
_cell.length_a   1.000
_cell.length_b   1.000
_cell.length_c   1.000
_cell.angle_alpha   90.00
_cell.angle_beta   90.00
_cell.angle_gamma   90.00
#
_symmetry.space_group_name_H-M   'P 1'
#
loop_
_entity.id
_entity.type
_entity.pdbx_description
1 polymer ?
#
loop_
_entity_poly.entity_id
_entity_poly.type
_entity_poly.pdbx_seq_one_letter_code
_entity_poly.pdbx_strand_id
1 'polypeptide(L)'
;MINEDILNGARTAFIDEHISSSPDFKPKLLFNSPNTKVRNELIDNLRNCDEFIISTAFITLGGIVPLLEEFKNLESRNIKGKILTTDYLNFTEPKALEKLQSFKNIEVKMFTTESEGFHTKGYIFKKGDNYSAIVGSSNLTEAALVKNKEWNVGFTTTKDGEIINNLLNEFNQLWDKSKELSDILPAYEKLYNDNLNFKQLRKTTEELKKKNITDLVPNSMQEQFLTNIRNLIKSDEKRAILVSATGTGKTYASAFAVKDFNPKRFLFIVHREQIAKQSINAYKNVIKDKTFGLLTGNKKDFNADYIFATIQTLSKDDIYTKFEKDEFDYIIIDEVHKAGALSYQKIFEYFKPKFYLGMTASPERTDGFDIYELFDHNIAHEIRLQEALEEDLLCPFHYFGIHDVKFDDEEINDDFRDFNYLASNKRVDYLLEKSEFYGYSGDRIKALVFCSRKDEAKLLSQEFNKRGHPSVVLTGDDSQAKRLDAIDRLTNDDNPNKLEYIFTVDIFNEGVDIPEINQVLLVRPTESPIIFIQQLGRGLRKFKNKDFVVILDFIGNYKNNYMIPLALSGDRSYDKDKLRRYLMEGNKIIPGVSSINFDEVSKQKIYESINNTSFSRVALFKEKYNNLKFKLGKIPLLCDFYNNADFNPELILAHNQFPCYHLFLNKVEDDYLDTLSDDEINSLVFISQNLANGKRPHEILILKCLMANNCFDVDKISNLLFKMYGIEDDLKSIESAINILKLDFFVDKEKAKYGITTFFDENNRISNQFKNFISHDSYRKHLDDVLDYALLKYENVYLGQNEGVNLKLFEKYSRKDACRLLNWPHDDSSTMYGYRIKHGTCPIFVTYDKNEDISESTKYKDEFISKEAFSWMTRSKVKLESKEAQAIIKDKDLKIHMFVKKSDDEGRDFYYIGQATPVEWHQTTIKNDKGQILPIVNFKYSLHNIVGDELYDYFTKDFED
;
A
#
# COMPACT_ATOMS: atom_id res chain seq x y z
N MET A 1 28.50 25.94 0.41
CA MET A 1 27.49 24.95 0.84
C MET A 1 27.58 23.74 -0.07
N ILE A 2 27.01 23.69 -1.28
CA ILE A 2 27.02 22.47 -2.12
C ILE A 2 28.41 21.80 -2.32
N ASN A 3 29.47 22.57 -2.62
CA ASN A 3 30.82 21.99 -2.77
C ASN A 3 31.35 21.32 -1.49
N GLU A 4 30.99 21.87 -0.33
CA GLU A 4 31.35 21.34 0.98
C GLU A 4 30.52 20.09 1.30
N ASP A 5 29.23 20.08 0.92
CA ASP A 5 28.34 18.92 1.06
C ASP A 5 28.80 17.74 0.19
N ILE A 6 29.22 18.00 -1.06
CA ILE A 6 29.84 17.00 -1.95
C ILE A 6 31.15 16.49 -1.36
N LEU A 7 32.00 17.38 -0.83
CA LEU A 7 33.28 16.98 -0.23
C LEU A 7 33.07 16.09 1.00
N ASN A 8 32.13 16.46 1.88
CA ASN A 8 31.77 15.67 3.05
C ASN A 8 31.13 14.34 2.63
N GLY A 9 30.24 14.35 1.63
CA GLY A 9 29.65 13.14 1.05
C GLY A 9 30.71 12.16 0.53
N ALA A 10 31.70 12.67 -0.21
CA ALA A 10 32.81 11.88 -0.72
C ALA A 10 33.70 11.34 0.42
N ARG A 11 33.98 12.16 1.44
CA ARG A 11 34.72 11.70 2.64
C ARG A 11 33.97 10.58 3.36
N THR A 12 32.66 10.72 3.54
CA THR A 12 31.85 9.67 4.18
C THR A 12 31.86 8.39 3.36
N ALA A 13 31.59 8.46 2.05
CA ALA A 13 31.43 7.28 1.22
C ALA A 13 32.75 6.54 0.92
N PHE A 14 33.85 7.27 0.77
CA PHE A 14 35.12 6.70 0.30
C PHE A 14 36.21 6.61 1.38
N ILE A 15 36.05 7.27 2.54
CA ILE A 15 37.09 7.33 3.58
C ILE A 15 36.57 6.77 4.91
N ASP A 16 35.48 7.30 5.46
CA ASP A 16 34.99 6.93 6.80
C ASP A 16 33.47 7.10 6.93
N GLU A 17 32.75 5.98 7.08
CA GLU A 17 31.28 5.95 7.18
C GLU A 17 30.72 6.68 8.42
N HIS A 18 31.54 6.96 9.43
CA HIS A 18 31.14 7.66 10.64
C HIS A 18 31.14 9.19 10.48
N ILE A 19 31.63 9.72 9.36
CA ILE A 19 31.57 11.15 9.06
C ILE A 19 30.13 11.51 8.66
N SER A 20 29.54 12.50 9.33
CA SER A 20 28.23 13.05 8.95
C SER A 20 28.29 13.79 7.62
N SER A 21 27.41 13.44 6.69
CA SER A 21 27.24 14.13 5.42
C SER A 21 25.82 13.97 4.86
N SER A 22 25.46 14.90 3.97
CA SER A 22 24.17 14.89 3.31
C SER A 22 24.01 13.70 2.34
N PRO A 23 22.96 12.86 2.47
CA PRO A 23 22.68 11.70 1.63
C PRO A 23 22.53 12.06 0.15
N ASP A 24 22.04 13.26 -0.15
CA ASP A 24 21.79 13.75 -1.52
C ASP A 24 23.11 13.94 -2.31
N PHE A 25 24.21 14.19 -1.59
CA PHE A 25 25.54 14.43 -2.17
C PHE A 25 26.51 13.29 -1.89
N LYS A 26 26.09 12.29 -1.12
CA LYS A 26 26.90 11.12 -0.77
C LYS A 26 26.86 10.08 -1.91
N PRO A 27 28.01 9.70 -2.48
CA PRO A 27 28.08 8.56 -3.39
C PRO A 27 27.51 7.29 -2.73
N LYS A 28 26.66 6.56 -3.46
CA LYS A 28 25.92 5.41 -2.92
C LYS A 28 25.90 4.23 -3.88
N LEU A 29 25.97 3.03 -3.31
CA LEU A 29 25.72 1.79 -4.04
C LEU A 29 24.20 1.60 -4.19
N LEU A 30 23.75 1.50 -5.43
CA LEU A 30 22.36 1.30 -5.81
C LEU A 30 22.19 -0.13 -6.30
N PHE A 31 21.32 -0.87 -5.62
CA PHE A 31 21.04 -2.27 -5.90
C PHE A 31 19.59 -2.60 -5.57
N ASN A 32 19.08 -3.68 -6.16
CA ASN A 32 17.73 -4.16 -5.91
C ASN A 32 17.68 -5.05 -4.66
N SER A 33 16.87 -4.63 -3.69
CA SER A 33 16.48 -5.34 -2.47
C SER A 33 14.97 -5.14 -2.23
N PRO A 34 14.35 -5.85 -1.27
CA PRO A 34 12.94 -5.62 -0.93
C PRO A 34 12.63 -4.15 -0.62
N ASN A 35 13.57 -3.41 -0.03
CA ASN A 35 13.39 -2.01 0.40
C ASN A 35 14.02 -0.99 -0.55
N THR A 36 14.86 -1.40 -1.51
CA THR A 36 15.60 -0.49 -2.39
C THR A 36 15.52 -0.96 -3.84
N LYS A 37 15.17 -0.06 -4.76
CA LYS A 37 15.09 -0.37 -6.20
C LYS A 37 15.80 0.70 -7.00
N VAL A 38 16.55 0.29 -8.02
CA VAL A 38 17.25 1.23 -8.92
C VAL A 38 16.23 2.14 -9.64
N ARG A 39 15.04 1.61 -9.96
CA ARG A 39 13.91 2.38 -10.50
C ARG A 39 13.57 3.62 -9.67
N ASN A 40 13.56 3.49 -8.35
CA ASN A 40 13.10 4.57 -7.47
C ASN A 40 14.10 5.74 -7.52
N GLU A 41 15.39 5.42 -7.44
CA GLU A 41 16.46 6.42 -7.60
C GLU A 41 16.40 7.10 -8.98
N LEU A 42 16.10 6.34 -10.04
CA LEU A 42 15.95 6.87 -11.38
C LEU A 42 14.79 7.88 -11.45
N ILE A 43 13.62 7.54 -10.88
CA ILE A 43 12.45 8.41 -10.80
C ILE A 43 12.77 9.69 -10.00
N ASP A 44 13.42 9.55 -8.84
CA ASP A 44 13.76 10.68 -7.97
C ASP A 44 14.71 11.67 -8.68
N ASN A 45 15.67 11.17 -9.45
CA ASN A 45 16.56 12.01 -10.24
C ASN A 45 15.85 12.64 -11.46
N LEU A 46 14.97 11.91 -12.15
CA LEU A 46 14.16 12.44 -13.25
C LEU A 46 13.30 13.61 -12.78
N ARG A 47 12.60 13.48 -11.64
CA ARG A 47 11.75 14.54 -11.07
C ARG A 47 12.52 15.83 -10.76
N ASN A 48 13.78 15.70 -10.39
CA ASN A 48 14.62 16.76 -9.85
C ASN A 48 15.64 17.35 -10.84
N CYS A 49 15.59 16.99 -12.12
CA CYS A 49 16.52 17.50 -13.13
C CYS A 49 15.95 18.66 -13.95
N ASP A 50 16.83 19.39 -14.64
CA ASP A 50 16.58 20.41 -15.67
C ASP A 50 16.89 19.88 -17.08
N GLU A 51 17.66 18.79 -17.18
CA GLU A 51 18.03 18.08 -18.40
C GLU A 51 18.48 16.66 -18.02
N PHE A 52 18.21 15.67 -18.86
CA PHE A 52 18.65 14.29 -18.61
C PHE A 52 19.23 13.60 -19.85
N ILE A 53 20.16 12.68 -19.60
CA ILE A 53 20.79 11.83 -20.62
C ILE A 53 20.73 10.37 -20.14
N ILE A 54 20.28 9.47 -21.00
CA ILE A 54 20.25 8.04 -20.74
C ILE A 54 21.05 7.35 -21.84
N SER A 55 22.11 6.63 -21.49
CA SER A 55 22.93 5.84 -22.41
C SER A 55 22.89 4.38 -21.99
N THR A 56 22.00 3.60 -22.59
CA THR A 56 21.71 2.23 -22.15
C THR A 56 21.62 1.26 -23.32
N ALA A 57 22.28 0.12 -23.18
CA ALA A 57 22.35 -0.85 -24.26
C ALA A 57 20.99 -1.44 -24.62
N PHE A 58 20.17 -1.73 -23.60
CA PHE A 58 18.91 -2.44 -23.77
C PHE A 58 17.74 -1.67 -23.19
N ILE A 59 16.68 -1.51 -24.00
CA ILE A 59 15.42 -0.88 -23.60
C ILE A 59 14.27 -1.83 -23.90
N THR A 60 13.42 -2.10 -22.91
CA THR A 60 12.17 -2.87 -23.09
C THR A 60 10.96 -2.03 -22.69
N LEU A 61 9.78 -2.37 -23.22
CA LEU A 61 8.54 -1.69 -22.91
C LEU A 61 8.24 -1.75 -21.41
N GLY A 62 8.41 -2.91 -20.77
CA GLY A 62 8.25 -3.07 -19.32
C GLY A 62 9.25 -2.22 -18.49
N GLY A 63 10.40 -1.84 -19.05
CA GLY A 63 11.33 -0.92 -18.40
C GLY A 63 10.88 0.54 -18.45
N ILE A 64 10.18 0.95 -19.52
CA ILE A 64 9.77 2.34 -19.73
C ILE A 64 8.33 2.62 -19.27
N VAL A 65 7.42 1.64 -19.29
CA VAL A 65 6.02 1.83 -18.89
C VAL A 65 5.88 2.43 -17.49
N PRO A 66 6.62 1.96 -16.46
CA PRO A 66 6.59 2.57 -15.14
C PRO A 66 7.02 4.04 -15.10
N LEU A 67 7.79 4.51 -16.09
CA LEU A 67 8.37 5.85 -16.17
C LEU A 67 7.55 6.82 -17.05
N LEU A 68 6.49 6.35 -17.71
CA LEU A 68 5.74 7.16 -18.68
C LEU A 68 5.14 8.42 -18.08
N GLU A 69 4.65 8.37 -16.82
CA GLU A 69 4.11 9.56 -16.16
C GLU A 69 5.21 10.58 -15.87
N GLU A 70 6.41 10.12 -15.50
CA GLU A 70 7.56 11.01 -15.28
C GLU A 70 8.02 11.66 -16.58
N PHE A 71 8.09 10.90 -17.69
CA PHE A 71 8.43 11.47 -19.00
C PHE A 71 7.40 12.49 -19.48
N LYS A 72 6.11 12.23 -19.24
CA LYS A 72 5.02 13.17 -19.52
C LYS A 72 5.10 14.44 -18.66
N ASN A 73 5.44 14.31 -17.38
CA ASN A 73 5.67 15.45 -16.49
C ASN A 73 6.89 16.27 -16.91
N LEU A 74 7.94 15.61 -17.41
CA LEU A 74 9.10 16.29 -17.97
C LEU A 74 8.77 17.01 -19.28
N GLU A 75 7.91 16.43 -20.12
CA GLU A 75 7.43 17.07 -21.34
C GLU A 75 6.60 18.32 -21.04
N SER A 76 5.68 18.27 -20.06
CA SER A 76 4.87 19.43 -19.67
C SER A 76 5.71 20.58 -19.11
N ARG A 77 6.83 20.25 -18.44
CA ARG A 77 7.84 21.22 -17.96
C ARG A 77 8.88 21.61 -19.02
N ASN A 78 8.77 21.09 -20.24
CA ASN A 78 9.72 21.31 -21.35
C ASN A 78 11.18 20.97 -21.01
N ILE A 79 11.38 19.93 -20.20
CA ILE A 79 12.70 19.45 -19.77
C ILE A 79 13.26 18.50 -20.81
N LYS A 80 14.42 18.84 -21.38
CA LYS A 80 15.00 18.10 -22.52
C LYS A 80 15.68 16.81 -22.07
N GLY A 81 15.48 15.77 -22.86
CA GLY A 81 16.07 14.45 -22.66
C GLY A 81 16.79 13.94 -23.91
N LYS A 82 17.92 13.25 -23.72
CA LYS A 82 18.59 12.48 -24.78
C LYS A 82 18.71 11.02 -24.39
N ILE A 83 18.27 10.12 -25.26
CA ILE A 83 18.36 8.67 -25.03
C ILE A 83 19.16 8.03 -26.14
N LEU A 84 20.26 7.39 -25.77
CA LEU A 84 21.12 6.64 -26.65
C LEU A 84 21.02 5.15 -26.36
N THR A 85 20.79 4.37 -27.42
CA THR A 85 20.75 2.90 -27.37
C THR A 85 21.53 2.28 -28.52
N THR A 86 21.41 0.98 -28.72
CA THR A 86 22.13 0.24 -29.76
C THR A 86 21.30 -0.91 -30.35
N ASP A 87 21.70 -1.37 -31.53
CA ASP A 87 21.24 -2.61 -32.16
C ASP A 87 21.96 -3.86 -31.63
N TYR A 88 22.90 -3.72 -30.69
CA TYR A 88 23.64 -4.85 -30.11
C TYR A 88 22.71 -5.97 -29.63
N LEU A 89 22.98 -7.20 -30.08
CA LEU A 89 22.17 -8.42 -29.85
C LEU A 89 20.71 -8.35 -30.31
N ASN A 90 20.29 -7.27 -31.00
CA ASN A 90 18.91 -6.96 -31.39
C ASN A 90 17.93 -7.24 -30.23
N PHE A 91 18.24 -6.69 -29.05
CA PHE A 91 17.48 -6.93 -27.83
C PHE A 91 16.49 -5.79 -27.53
N THR A 92 16.84 -4.55 -27.86
CA THR A 92 15.98 -3.39 -27.61
C THR A 92 14.67 -3.50 -28.38
N GLU A 93 13.55 -3.29 -27.71
CA GLU A 93 12.22 -3.44 -28.31
C GLU A 93 11.86 -2.24 -29.20
N PRO A 94 11.49 -2.44 -30.48
CA PRO A 94 11.06 -1.35 -31.39
C PRO A 94 9.91 -0.52 -30.82
N LYS A 95 8.89 -1.18 -30.26
CA LYS A 95 7.75 -0.52 -29.60
C LYS A 95 8.17 0.41 -28.46
N ALA A 96 9.22 0.05 -27.72
CA ALA A 96 9.73 0.90 -26.65
C ALA A 96 10.39 2.16 -27.21
N LEU A 97 11.10 2.05 -28.33
CA LEU A 97 11.73 3.18 -29.02
C LEU A 97 10.70 4.12 -29.63
N GLU A 98 9.67 3.59 -30.30
CA GLU A 98 8.52 4.37 -30.79
C GLU A 98 7.87 5.16 -29.67
N LYS A 99 7.65 4.50 -28.52
CA LYS A 99 7.04 5.14 -27.36
C LYS A 99 7.90 6.27 -26.81
N LEU A 100 9.22 6.09 -26.70
CA LEU A 100 10.13 7.15 -26.27
C LEU A 100 10.18 8.32 -27.27
N GLN A 101 10.14 8.02 -28.58
CA GLN A 101 10.12 9.03 -29.64
C GLN A 101 8.80 9.81 -29.71
N SER A 102 7.72 9.31 -29.10
CA SER A 102 6.44 10.02 -29.04
C SER A 102 6.47 11.28 -28.16
N PHE A 103 7.45 11.40 -27.26
CA PHE A 103 7.63 12.57 -26.39
C PHE A 103 8.42 13.67 -27.10
N LYS A 104 7.88 14.89 -27.18
CA LYS A 104 8.47 16.01 -27.93
C LYS A 104 9.78 16.53 -27.35
N ASN A 105 9.99 16.31 -26.05
CA ASN A 105 11.17 16.73 -25.31
C ASN A 105 12.30 15.69 -25.30
N ILE A 106 12.08 14.49 -25.85
CA ILE A 106 13.05 13.38 -25.83
C ILE A 106 13.58 13.12 -27.24
N GLU A 107 14.90 13.25 -27.41
CA GLU A 107 15.60 12.84 -28.62
C GLU A 107 16.14 11.42 -28.42
N VAL A 108 15.87 10.52 -29.38
CA VAL A 108 16.33 9.12 -29.31
C VAL A 108 17.23 8.82 -30.51
N LYS A 109 18.44 8.33 -30.24
CA LYS A 109 19.39 7.86 -31.25
C LYS A 109 19.82 6.43 -30.98
N MET A 110 20.29 5.77 -32.03
CA MET A 110 20.84 4.42 -31.92
C MET A 110 22.22 4.35 -32.55
N PHE A 111 23.14 3.78 -31.78
CA PHE A 111 24.48 3.45 -32.21
C PHE A 111 24.48 2.06 -32.87
N THR A 112 24.78 2.01 -34.17
CA THR A 112 24.82 0.75 -34.94
C THR A 112 26.18 0.07 -34.82
N THR A 113 26.19 -1.17 -34.35
CA THR A 113 27.41 -1.95 -34.04
C THR A 113 27.97 -2.65 -35.27
N GLU A 114 28.64 -1.91 -36.16
CA GLU A 114 29.31 -2.50 -37.34
C GLU A 114 30.64 -3.21 -37.00
N SER A 115 31.30 -2.84 -35.88
CA SER A 115 32.57 -3.47 -35.43
C SER A 115 32.89 -3.34 -33.93
N GLU A 116 32.26 -2.44 -33.19
CA GLU A 116 32.51 -2.18 -31.76
C GLU A 116 31.29 -2.53 -30.91
N GLY A 117 31.49 -3.07 -29.71
CA GLY A 117 30.39 -3.41 -28.81
C GLY A 117 29.91 -2.20 -28.00
N PHE A 118 28.64 -1.80 -28.15
CA PHE A 118 28.00 -0.83 -27.27
C PHE A 118 27.30 -1.55 -26.12
N HIS A 119 27.80 -1.37 -24.90
CA HIS A 119 27.17 -1.96 -23.71
C HIS A 119 27.13 -0.98 -22.53
N THR A 120 27.04 0.33 -22.78
CA THR A 120 26.96 1.34 -21.71
C THR A 120 25.67 1.18 -20.90
N LYS A 121 25.72 1.59 -19.63
CA LYS A 121 24.56 1.88 -18.78
C LYS A 121 24.90 3.09 -17.91
N GLY A 122 24.54 4.27 -18.41
CA GLY A 122 24.73 5.53 -17.72
C GLY A 122 23.44 6.34 -17.75
N TYR A 123 23.06 6.88 -16.61
CA TYR A 123 21.93 7.79 -16.45
C TYR A 123 22.47 9.07 -15.83
N ILE A 124 22.30 10.20 -16.48
CA ILE A 124 22.90 11.48 -16.10
C ILE A 124 21.79 12.52 -16.02
N PHE A 125 21.80 13.31 -14.96
CA PHE A 125 20.77 14.29 -14.63
C PHE A 125 21.45 15.59 -14.27
N LYS A 126 21.07 16.68 -14.92
CA LYS A 126 21.61 18.00 -14.63
C LYS A 126 20.62 18.79 -13.79
N LYS A 127 21.10 19.51 -12.77
CA LYS A 127 20.31 20.46 -11.98
C LYS A 127 21.15 21.71 -11.69
N GLY A 128 20.83 22.81 -12.36
CA GLY A 128 21.65 24.02 -12.34
C GLY A 128 23.09 23.74 -12.81
N ASP A 129 24.05 24.00 -11.92
CA ASP A 129 25.49 23.79 -12.13
C ASP A 129 25.99 22.41 -11.64
N ASN A 130 25.10 21.54 -11.17
CA ASN A 130 25.42 20.22 -10.65
C ASN A 130 24.86 19.10 -11.54
N TYR A 131 25.46 17.93 -11.41
CA TYR A 131 25.06 16.70 -12.08
C TYR A 131 24.92 15.57 -11.07
N SER A 132 23.85 14.79 -11.20
CA SER A 132 23.72 13.48 -10.59
C SER A 132 23.87 12.41 -11.67
N ALA A 133 24.56 11.32 -11.37
CA ALA A 133 24.73 10.24 -12.33
C ALA A 133 24.62 8.87 -11.65
N ILE A 134 24.05 7.91 -12.38
CA ILE A 134 23.96 6.50 -12.04
C ILE A 134 24.70 5.73 -13.13
N VAL A 135 25.75 4.99 -12.74
CA VAL A 135 26.56 4.18 -13.68
C VAL A 135 26.72 2.78 -13.12
N GLY A 136 26.47 1.76 -13.94
CA GLY A 136 26.56 0.38 -13.46
C GLY A 136 26.10 -0.67 -14.45
N SER A 137 25.39 -1.68 -13.96
CA SER A 137 24.93 -2.83 -14.74
C SER A 137 23.46 -2.73 -15.20
N SER A 138 22.66 -1.83 -14.62
CA SER A 138 21.23 -1.77 -14.88
C SER A 138 20.90 -1.20 -16.27
N ASN A 139 20.34 -2.03 -17.15
CA ASN A 139 19.69 -1.57 -18.39
C ASN A 139 18.28 -1.01 -18.10
N LEU A 140 17.68 -0.33 -19.08
CA LEU A 140 16.30 0.19 -18.98
C LEU A 140 15.28 -0.92 -19.28
N THR A 141 15.34 -1.95 -18.44
CA THR A 141 14.49 -3.16 -18.52
C THR A 141 13.87 -3.42 -17.16
N GLU A 142 12.64 -3.95 -17.14
CA GLU A 142 11.89 -4.19 -15.90
C GLU A 142 12.71 -5.00 -14.88
N ALA A 143 13.34 -6.08 -15.33
CA ALA A 143 14.13 -6.96 -14.48
C ALA A 143 15.36 -6.24 -13.88
N ALA A 144 16.10 -5.47 -14.68
CA ALA A 144 17.30 -4.77 -14.19
C ALA A 144 16.97 -3.63 -13.21
N LEU A 145 15.85 -2.94 -13.40
CA LEU A 145 15.50 -1.81 -12.54
C LEU A 145 14.94 -2.22 -11.17
N VAL A 146 14.49 -3.48 -11.03
CA VAL A 146 13.71 -3.90 -9.86
C VAL A 146 14.03 -5.31 -9.31
N LYS A 147 14.33 -6.30 -10.16
CA LYS A 147 14.40 -7.73 -9.76
C LYS A 147 15.82 -8.27 -9.66
N ASN A 148 16.63 -8.02 -10.69
CA ASN A 148 17.96 -8.59 -10.82
C ASN A 148 18.89 -8.02 -9.74
N LYS A 149 19.89 -8.81 -9.36
CA LYS A 149 21.02 -8.33 -8.55
C LYS A 149 21.91 -7.46 -9.43
N GLU A 150 21.65 -6.15 -9.38
CA GLU A 150 22.40 -5.13 -10.10
C GLU A 150 23.26 -4.34 -9.13
N TRP A 151 24.44 -3.91 -9.60
CA TRP A 151 25.29 -2.96 -8.88
C TRP A 151 25.45 -1.71 -9.74
N ASN A 152 25.01 -0.58 -9.18
CA ASN A 152 25.25 0.72 -9.78
C ASN A 152 25.82 1.67 -8.73
N VAL A 153 26.59 2.65 -9.18
CA VAL A 153 27.08 3.74 -8.33
C VAL A 153 26.29 4.97 -8.69
N GLY A 154 25.57 5.52 -7.72
CA GLY A 154 24.95 6.83 -7.79
C GLY A 154 25.88 7.87 -7.17
N PHE A 155 26.09 9.01 -7.82
CA PHE A 155 26.91 10.09 -7.27
C PHE A 155 26.45 11.45 -7.78
N THR A 156 26.79 12.49 -7.01
CA THR A 156 26.53 13.89 -7.34
C THR A 156 27.87 14.63 -7.50
N THR A 157 27.98 15.49 -8.49
CA THR A 157 29.21 16.22 -8.80
C THR A 157 28.89 17.59 -9.41
N THR A 158 29.86 18.50 -9.42
CA THR A 158 29.72 19.81 -10.06
C THR A 158 30.00 19.70 -11.55
N LYS A 159 29.63 20.72 -12.34
CA LYS A 159 29.98 20.80 -13.76
C LYS A 159 31.48 20.68 -14.08
N ASP A 160 32.34 21.05 -13.12
CA ASP A 160 33.79 20.99 -13.27
C ASP A 160 34.37 19.64 -12.80
N GLY A 161 33.52 18.70 -12.37
CA GLY A 161 33.93 17.36 -11.97
C GLY A 161 34.53 16.58 -13.13
N GLU A 162 35.69 15.95 -12.92
CA GLU A 162 36.38 15.19 -13.98
C GLU A 162 35.53 14.02 -14.48
N ILE A 163 34.90 13.28 -13.57
CA ILE A 163 34.10 12.09 -13.90
C ILE A 163 32.91 12.42 -14.80
N ILE A 164 32.21 13.53 -14.54
CA ILE A 164 31.06 13.94 -15.37
C ILE A 164 31.52 14.45 -16.72
N ASN A 165 32.62 15.19 -16.78
CA ASN A 165 33.17 15.65 -18.06
C ASN A 165 33.62 14.48 -18.93
N ASN A 166 34.22 13.44 -18.34
CA ASN A 166 34.55 12.21 -19.07
C ASN A 166 33.31 11.50 -19.59
N LEU A 167 32.27 11.34 -18.77
CA LEU A 167 31.00 10.72 -19.17
C LEU A 167 30.29 11.49 -20.29
N LEU A 168 30.21 12.82 -20.18
CA LEU A 168 29.58 13.68 -21.19
C LEU A 168 30.38 13.67 -22.49
N ASN A 169 31.71 13.70 -22.44
CA ASN A 169 32.56 13.63 -23.62
C ASN A 169 32.40 12.29 -24.35
N GLU A 170 32.41 11.17 -23.62
CA GLU A 170 32.19 9.84 -24.20
C GLU A 170 30.79 9.72 -24.80
N PHE A 171 29.76 10.18 -24.08
CA PHE A 171 28.40 10.22 -24.59
C PHE A 171 28.28 11.03 -25.88
N ASN A 172 28.81 12.25 -25.92
CA ASN A 172 28.73 13.12 -27.09
C ASN A 172 29.43 12.49 -28.31
N GLN A 173 30.58 11.84 -28.12
CA GLN A 173 31.26 11.12 -29.20
C GLN A 173 30.42 9.97 -29.77
N LEU A 174 29.74 9.20 -28.91
CA LEU A 174 28.84 8.14 -29.34
C LEU A 174 27.58 8.71 -30.00
N TRP A 175 27.03 9.78 -29.44
CA TRP A 175 25.85 10.49 -29.94
C TRP A 175 26.07 11.01 -31.37
N ASP A 176 27.20 11.66 -31.62
CA ASP A 176 27.55 12.22 -32.94
C ASP A 176 27.77 11.14 -34.00
N LYS A 177 28.20 9.94 -33.60
CA LYS A 177 28.33 8.76 -34.48
C LYS A 177 27.02 8.00 -34.68
N SER A 178 25.99 8.30 -33.88
CA SER A 178 24.73 7.56 -33.89
C SER A 178 23.78 8.08 -34.95
N LYS A 179 22.91 7.17 -35.42
CA LYS A 179 21.91 7.49 -36.44
C LYS A 179 20.61 7.95 -35.78
N GLU A 180 19.89 8.82 -36.47
CA GLU A 180 18.54 9.22 -36.07
C GLU A 180 17.62 8.00 -36.09
N LEU A 181 16.80 7.85 -35.06
CA LEU A 181 15.94 6.67 -34.92
C LEU A 181 14.96 6.53 -36.09
N SER A 182 14.41 7.64 -36.59
CA SER A 182 13.46 7.65 -37.72
C SER A 182 14.01 6.98 -38.98
N ASP A 183 15.32 7.04 -39.18
CA ASP A 183 15.96 6.59 -40.42
C ASP A 183 16.24 5.08 -40.38
N ILE A 184 16.37 4.50 -39.19
CA ILE A 184 16.82 3.12 -39.01
C ILE A 184 15.76 2.19 -38.41
N LEU A 185 14.75 2.74 -37.72
CA LEU A 185 13.78 1.96 -36.95
C LEU A 185 13.08 0.89 -37.80
N PRO A 186 12.62 1.16 -39.04
CA PRO A 186 11.98 0.12 -39.87
C PRO A 186 12.92 -1.04 -40.21
N ALA A 187 14.22 -0.75 -40.43
CA ALA A 187 15.21 -1.79 -40.71
C ALA A 187 15.56 -2.59 -39.46
N TYR A 188 15.68 -1.91 -38.32
CA TYR A 188 15.94 -2.54 -37.03
C TYR A 188 14.78 -3.41 -36.56
N GLU A 189 13.54 -2.95 -36.72
CA GLU A 189 12.34 -3.73 -36.36
C GLU A 189 12.30 -5.07 -37.09
N LYS A 190 12.68 -5.10 -38.37
CA LYS A 190 12.81 -6.34 -39.13
C LYS A 190 13.86 -7.27 -38.52
N LEU A 191 15.05 -6.77 -38.18
CA LEU A 191 16.11 -7.55 -37.55
C LEU A 191 15.70 -8.10 -36.17
N TYR A 192 15.01 -7.26 -35.39
CA TYR A 192 14.46 -7.63 -34.09
C TYR A 192 13.45 -8.78 -34.22
N ASN A 193 12.48 -8.65 -35.13
CA ASN A 193 11.45 -9.67 -35.38
C ASN A 193 12.06 -10.99 -35.90
N ASP A 194 13.04 -10.93 -36.80
CA ASP A 194 13.77 -12.11 -37.29
C ASP A 194 14.49 -12.84 -36.13
N ASN A 195 15.13 -12.09 -35.23
CA ASN A 195 15.80 -12.65 -34.04
C ASN A 195 14.80 -13.25 -33.05
N LEU A 196 13.66 -12.59 -32.81
CA LEU A 196 12.59 -13.12 -31.97
C LEU A 196 12.06 -14.45 -32.51
N ASN A 197 11.74 -14.51 -33.80
CA ASN A 197 11.27 -15.73 -34.46
C ASN A 197 12.28 -16.86 -34.31
N PHE A 198 13.56 -16.55 -34.50
CA PHE A 198 14.64 -17.54 -34.35
C PHE A 198 14.79 -18.04 -32.90
N LYS A 199 14.71 -17.14 -31.90
CA LYS A 199 14.70 -17.51 -30.47
C LYS A 199 13.48 -18.38 -30.13
N GLN A 200 12.30 -18.03 -30.63
CA GLN A 200 11.08 -18.82 -30.42
C GLN A 200 11.20 -20.22 -31.01
N LEU A 201 11.68 -20.35 -32.26
CA LEU A 201 11.92 -21.64 -32.92
C LEU A 201 12.92 -22.50 -32.15
N ARG A 202 14.03 -21.92 -31.66
CA ARG A 202 14.98 -22.63 -30.78
C ARG A 202 14.32 -23.12 -29.50
N LYS A 203 13.57 -22.24 -28.82
CA LYS A 203 12.88 -22.57 -27.56
C LYS A 203 11.84 -23.67 -27.77
N THR A 204 11.04 -23.61 -28.83
CA THR A 204 10.09 -24.67 -29.20
C THR A 204 10.81 -25.97 -29.51
N THR A 205 11.96 -25.93 -30.19
CA THR A 205 12.77 -27.12 -30.48
C THR A 205 13.36 -27.73 -29.19
N GLU A 206 13.80 -26.91 -28.24
CA GLU A 206 14.29 -27.35 -26.92
C GLU A 206 13.16 -27.89 -26.03
N GLU A 207 11.99 -27.27 -26.04
CA GLU A 207 10.79 -27.73 -25.33
C GLU A 207 10.29 -29.08 -25.90
N LEU A 208 10.33 -29.24 -27.22
CA LEU A 208 10.03 -30.51 -27.89
C LEU A 208 11.06 -31.61 -27.53
N LYS A 209 12.32 -31.24 -27.29
CA LYS A 209 13.36 -32.16 -26.78
C LYS A 209 13.22 -32.46 -25.27
N LYS A 210 12.68 -31.52 -24.49
CA LYS A 210 12.39 -31.67 -23.05
C LYS A 210 11.07 -32.39 -22.76
N LYS A 211 10.32 -32.83 -23.79
CA LYS A 211 9.08 -33.60 -23.65
C LYS A 211 9.32 -35.04 -23.17
N ASN A 212 10.00 -35.19 -22.04
CA ASN A 212 9.69 -36.20 -21.05
C ASN A 212 8.75 -35.53 -20.04
N ILE A 213 7.62 -36.15 -19.76
CA ILE A 213 6.52 -35.63 -18.94
C ILE A 213 7.06 -35.25 -17.56
N THR A 214 7.36 -33.96 -17.33
CA THR A 214 7.52 -33.44 -15.96
C THR A 214 6.11 -33.31 -15.39
N ASP A 215 5.79 -34.12 -14.40
CA ASP A 215 4.57 -33.94 -13.62
C ASP A 215 4.53 -32.53 -13.02
N LEU A 216 3.35 -31.90 -13.00
CA LEU A 216 3.14 -30.61 -12.35
C LEU A 216 3.49 -30.72 -10.86
N VAL A 217 4.28 -29.77 -10.38
CA VAL A 217 4.70 -29.65 -8.97
C VAL A 217 4.02 -28.43 -8.34
N PRO A 218 3.58 -28.49 -7.07
CA PRO A 218 3.07 -27.34 -6.35
C PRO A 218 4.11 -26.19 -6.28
N ASN A 219 3.64 -24.94 -6.25
CA ASN A 219 4.49 -23.79 -5.93
C ASN A 219 4.64 -23.59 -4.40
N SER A 220 5.47 -22.64 -3.96
CA SER A 220 5.74 -22.35 -2.53
C SER A 220 4.47 -22.18 -1.69
N MET A 221 3.54 -21.33 -2.14
CA MET A 221 2.26 -21.11 -1.47
C MET A 221 1.40 -22.37 -1.41
N GLN A 222 1.34 -23.13 -2.51
CA GLN A 222 0.60 -24.39 -2.55
C GLN A 222 1.22 -25.43 -1.59
N GLU A 223 2.54 -25.50 -1.46
CA GLU A 223 3.21 -26.38 -0.49
C GLU A 223 2.88 -26.01 0.96
N GLN A 224 2.87 -24.71 1.29
CA GLN A 224 2.46 -24.22 2.61
C GLN A 224 1.00 -24.58 2.90
N PHE A 225 0.09 -24.31 1.95
CA PHE A 225 -1.31 -24.67 2.04
C PHE A 225 -1.51 -26.19 2.25
N LEU A 226 -0.83 -27.03 1.48
CA LEU A 226 -0.91 -28.49 1.61
C LEU A 226 -0.40 -28.96 2.98
N THR A 227 0.68 -28.35 3.47
CA THR A 227 1.21 -28.65 4.81
C THR A 227 0.19 -28.33 5.91
N ASN A 228 -0.47 -27.18 5.82
CA ASN A 228 -1.49 -26.79 6.79
C ASN A 228 -2.72 -27.70 6.71
N ILE A 229 -3.18 -28.06 5.52
CA ILE A 229 -4.27 -29.03 5.34
C ILE A 229 -3.92 -30.38 5.95
N ARG A 230 -2.71 -30.90 5.72
CA ARG A 230 -2.25 -32.15 6.35
C ARG A 230 -2.27 -32.07 7.87
N ASN A 231 -1.87 -30.93 8.44
CA ASN A 231 -1.87 -30.74 9.89
C ASN A 231 -3.30 -30.70 10.45
N LEU A 232 -4.23 -29.99 9.79
CA LEU A 232 -5.64 -29.96 10.17
C LEU A 232 -6.25 -31.38 10.15
N ILE A 233 -6.04 -32.12 9.06
CA ILE A 233 -6.53 -33.50 8.95
C ILE A 233 -5.92 -34.42 10.03
N LYS A 234 -4.62 -34.26 10.35
CA LYS A 234 -3.96 -35.01 11.43
C LYS A 234 -4.53 -34.68 12.81
N SER A 235 -4.99 -33.46 13.02
CA SER A 235 -5.70 -33.02 14.23
C SER A 235 -7.18 -33.42 14.26
N ASP A 236 -7.61 -34.26 13.31
CA ASP A 236 -8.99 -34.72 13.14
C ASP A 236 -10.01 -33.63 12.77
N GLU A 237 -9.53 -32.45 12.37
CA GLU A 237 -10.38 -31.39 11.81
C GLU A 237 -11.04 -31.85 10.51
N LYS A 238 -12.30 -31.47 10.31
CA LYS A 238 -13.12 -31.94 9.17
C LYS A 238 -13.38 -30.87 8.13
N ARG A 239 -13.04 -29.62 8.41
CA ARG A 239 -13.39 -28.49 7.56
C ARG A 239 -12.27 -27.48 7.58
N ALA A 240 -12.02 -26.84 6.45
CA ALA A 240 -11.12 -25.70 6.38
C ALA A 240 -11.49 -24.75 5.24
N ILE A 241 -11.03 -23.50 5.32
CA ILE A 241 -11.16 -22.52 4.25
C ILE A 241 -9.78 -22.07 3.73
N LEU A 242 -9.66 -21.98 2.41
CA LEU A 242 -8.55 -21.34 1.71
C LEU A 242 -8.98 -19.94 1.27
N VAL A 243 -8.33 -18.92 1.82
CA VAL A 243 -8.49 -17.53 1.36
C VAL A 243 -7.31 -17.22 0.45
N SER A 244 -7.57 -16.88 -0.81
CA SER A 244 -6.48 -16.65 -1.76
C SER A 244 -6.86 -15.64 -2.83
N ALA A 245 -5.95 -14.71 -3.13
CA ALA A 245 -6.12 -13.69 -4.14
C ALA A 245 -6.55 -14.27 -5.50
N THR A 246 -7.15 -13.44 -6.33
CA THR A 246 -7.52 -13.78 -7.69
C THR A 246 -6.26 -13.98 -8.53
N GLY A 247 -6.17 -15.10 -9.26
CA GLY A 247 -5.04 -15.39 -10.16
C GLY A 247 -3.91 -16.25 -9.57
N THR A 248 -3.91 -16.57 -8.28
CA THR A 248 -2.86 -17.35 -7.58
C THR A 248 -2.90 -18.87 -7.82
N GLY A 249 -3.86 -19.36 -8.60
CA GLY A 249 -3.98 -20.79 -8.90
C GLY A 249 -4.74 -21.63 -7.86
N LYS A 250 -5.75 -21.06 -7.19
CA LYS A 250 -6.67 -21.77 -6.26
C LYS A 250 -7.10 -23.16 -6.75
N THR A 251 -7.50 -23.28 -8.02
CA THR A 251 -7.96 -24.55 -8.61
C THR A 251 -6.85 -25.62 -8.67
N TYR A 252 -5.59 -25.23 -8.88
CA TYR A 252 -4.47 -26.18 -8.83
C TYR A 252 -4.12 -26.54 -7.39
N ALA A 253 -4.15 -25.57 -6.47
CA ALA A 253 -3.97 -25.84 -5.03
C ALA A 253 -4.98 -26.89 -4.53
N SER A 254 -6.25 -26.75 -4.92
CA SER A 254 -7.31 -27.70 -4.57
C SER A 254 -7.13 -29.07 -5.23
N ALA A 255 -6.67 -29.11 -6.49
CA ALA A 255 -6.37 -30.37 -7.17
C ALA A 255 -5.23 -31.14 -6.48
N PHE A 256 -4.17 -30.45 -6.05
CA PHE A 256 -3.09 -31.07 -5.29
C PHE A 256 -3.56 -31.56 -3.91
N ALA A 257 -4.42 -30.80 -3.22
CA ALA A 257 -4.99 -31.23 -1.94
C ALA A 257 -5.83 -32.51 -2.08
N VAL A 258 -6.61 -32.61 -3.16
CA VAL A 258 -7.39 -33.82 -3.47
C VAL A 258 -6.48 -34.99 -3.84
N LYS A 259 -5.41 -34.76 -4.61
CA LYS A 259 -4.42 -35.79 -4.91
C LYS A 259 -3.75 -36.33 -3.64
N ASP A 260 -3.41 -35.45 -2.71
CA ASP A 260 -2.76 -35.79 -1.44
C ASP A 260 -3.70 -36.57 -0.50
N PHE A 261 -4.98 -36.20 -0.45
CA PHE A 261 -6.02 -36.92 0.30
C PHE A 261 -6.44 -38.25 -0.36
N ASN A 262 -6.38 -38.33 -1.69
CA ASN A 262 -6.79 -39.45 -2.54
C ASN A 262 -8.18 -40.05 -2.19
N PRO A 263 -9.26 -39.24 -2.27
CA PRO A 263 -10.61 -39.73 -1.99
C PRO A 263 -11.06 -40.79 -3.01
N LYS A 264 -11.93 -41.72 -2.58
CA LYS A 264 -12.62 -42.64 -3.51
C LYS A 264 -13.67 -41.88 -4.31
N ARG A 265 -14.47 -41.07 -3.62
CA ARG A 265 -15.52 -40.23 -4.18
C ARG A 265 -15.30 -38.78 -3.80
N PHE A 266 -15.37 -37.89 -4.79
CA PHE A 266 -15.08 -36.46 -4.62
C PHE A 266 -16.16 -35.59 -5.27
N LEU A 267 -16.49 -34.48 -4.63
CA LEU A 267 -17.43 -33.49 -5.16
C LEU A 267 -16.80 -32.10 -5.17
N PHE A 268 -16.77 -31.46 -6.34
CA PHE A 268 -16.38 -30.07 -6.51
C PHE A 268 -17.61 -29.23 -6.87
N ILE A 269 -17.93 -28.23 -6.05
CA ILE A 269 -19.12 -27.40 -6.18
C ILE A 269 -18.72 -26.00 -6.64
N VAL A 270 -19.37 -25.52 -7.68
CA VAL A 270 -19.18 -24.18 -8.25
C VAL A 270 -20.51 -23.50 -8.51
N HIS A 271 -20.48 -22.20 -8.77
CA HIS A 271 -21.68 -21.44 -9.10
C HIS A 271 -22.01 -21.40 -10.61
N ARG A 272 -21.10 -21.84 -11.50
CA ARG A 272 -21.26 -21.82 -12.97
C ARG A 272 -20.67 -23.06 -13.63
N GLU A 273 -21.34 -23.58 -14.66
CA GLU A 273 -20.91 -24.76 -15.43
C GLU A 273 -19.54 -24.57 -16.11
N GLN A 274 -19.23 -23.36 -16.58
CA GLN A 274 -17.94 -23.08 -17.22
C GLN A 274 -16.76 -23.30 -16.26
N ILE A 275 -16.90 -22.89 -15.00
CA ILE A 275 -15.88 -23.11 -13.96
C ILE A 275 -15.74 -24.61 -13.70
N ALA A 276 -16.86 -25.35 -13.61
CA ALA A 276 -16.81 -26.81 -13.44
C ALA A 276 -16.00 -27.48 -14.56
N LYS A 277 -16.22 -27.10 -15.82
CA LYS A 277 -15.48 -27.61 -16.98
C LYS A 277 -13.99 -27.26 -16.93
N GLN A 278 -13.66 -26.01 -16.57
CA GLN A 278 -12.28 -25.57 -16.41
C GLN A 278 -11.57 -26.32 -15.28
N SER A 279 -12.23 -26.50 -14.13
CA SER A 279 -11.69 -27.26 -13.00
C SER A 279 -11.46 -28.73 -13.35
N ILE A 280 -12.36 -29.38 -14.12
CA ILE A 280 -12.12 -30.75 -14.63
C ILE A 280 -10.80 -30.81 -15.41
N ASN A 281 -10.53 -29.84 -16.29
CA ASN A 281 -9.30 -29.82 -17.08
C ASN A 281 -8.06 -29.63 -16.19
N ALA A 282 -8.12 -28.71 -15.23
CA ALA A 282 -7.03 -28.52 -14.26
C ALA A 282 -6.76 -29.79 -13.44
N TYR A 283 -7.80 -30.46 -12.95
CA TYR A 283 -7.67 -31.68 -12.16
C TYR A 283 -7.10 -32.84 -12.98
N LYS A 284 -7.49 -32.99 -14.25
CA LYS A 284 -6.91 -34.01 -15.16
C LYS A 284 -5.41 -33.84 -15.37
N ASN A 285 -4.90 -32.62 -15.27
CA ASN A 285 -3.46 -32.36 -15.37
C ASN A 285 -2.69 -32.85 -14.14
N VAL A 286 -3.35 -32.95 -12.98
CA VAL A 286 -2.76 -33.32 -11.69
C VAL A 286 -3.03 -34.79 -11.33
N ILE A 287 -4.21 -35.30 -11.66
CA ILE A 287 -4.77 -36.61 -11.28
C ILE A 287 -5.16 -37.36 -12.55
N LYS A 288 -4.52 -38.53 -12.79
CA LYS A 288 -4.61 -39.28 -14.06
C LYS A 288 -5.38 -40.60 -13.93
N ASP A 289 -5.62 -41.07 -12.71
CA ASP A 289 -6.11 -42.41 -12.36
C ASP A 289 -7.59 -42.44 -11.90
N LYS A 290 -8.37 -41.38 -12.19
CA LYS A 290 -9.77 -41.21 -11.76
C LYS A 290 -10.68 -40.81 -12.92
N THR A 291 -11.95 -41.14 -12.81
CA THR A 291 -12.99 -40.72 -13.76
C THR A 291 -13.63 -39.39 -13.33
N PHE A 292 -13.95 -38.53 -14.30
CA PHE A 292 -14.46 -37.17 -14.08
C PHE A 292 -15.87 -37.00 -14.68
N GLY A 293 -16.83 -36.59 -13.85
CA GLY A 293 -18.23 -36.37 -14.24
C GLY A 293 -18.67 -34.92 -14.06
N LEU A 294 -19.66 -34.49 -14.84
CA LEU A 294 -20.26 -33.17 -14.76
C LEU A 294 -21.74 -33.27 -14.37
N LEU A 295 -22.15 -32.54 -13.32
CA LEU A 295 -23.52 -32.49 -12.80
C LEU A 295 -24.06 -31.04 -12.82
N THR A 296 -24.71 -30.70 -13.94
CA THR A 296 -25.20 -29.37 -14.28
C THR A 296 -26.58 -29.46 -14.93
N GLY A 297 -27.18 -28.32 -15.27
CA GLY A 297 -28.48 -28.29 -15.96
C GLY A 297 -28.45 -29.06 -17.28
N ASN A 298 -27.30 -29.08 -17.97
CA ASN A 298 -27.13 -29.66 -19.30
C ASN A 298 -26.64 -31.11 -19.29
N LYS A 299 -25.95 -31.55 -18.23
CA LYS A 299 -25.37 -32.90 -18.12
C LYS A 299 -25.49 -33.42 -16.71
N LYS A 300 -25.89 -34.69 -16.54
CA LYS A 300 -26.15 -35.29 -15.21
C LYS A 300 -25.38 -36.60 -15.02
N ASP A 301 -24.08 -36.49 -14.80
CA ASP A 301 -23.22 -37.64 -14.51
C ASP A 301 -23.21 -37.94 -13.00
N PHE A 302 -23.72 -39.11 -12.58
CA PHE A 302 -23.79 -39.51 -11.16
C PHE A 302 -22.71 -40.53 -10.73
N ASN A 303 -22.14 -41.26 -11.69
CA ASN A 303 -21.35 -42.48 -11.42
C ASN A 303 -19.83 -42.30 -11.57
N ALA A 304 -19.34 -41.09 -11.83
CA ALA A 304 -17.90 -40.84 -11.91
C ALA A 304 -17.26 -40.80 -10.51
N ASP A 305 -15.99 -41.16 -10.39
CA ASP A 305 -15.27 -41.05 -9.12
C ASP A 305 -15.36 -39.61 -8.60
N TYR A 306 -15.04 -38.65 -9.48
CA TYR A 306 -14.91 -37.23 -9.16
C TYR A 306 -15.99 -36.43 -9.92
N ILE A 307 -16.93 -35.83 -9.18
CA ILE A 307 -18.08 -35.10 -9.73
C ILE A 307 -17.86 -33.59 -9.59
N PHE A 308 -18.10 -32.85 -10.67
CA PHE A 308 -18.06 -31.39 -10.68
C PHE A 308 -19.48 -30.87 -10.91
N ALA A 309 -20.02 -30.15 -9.95
CA ALA A 309 -21.43 -29.78 -9.91
C ALA A 309 -21.64 -28.27 -9.79
N THR A 310 -22.71 -27.78 -10.43
CA THR A 310 -23.20 -26.43 -10.15
C THR A 310 -24.15 -26.45 -8.95
N ILE A 311 -24.02 -25.50 -8.02
CA ILE A 311 -24.88 -25.42 -6.83
C ILE A 311 -26.37 -25.40 -7.20
N GLN A 312 -26.76 -24.68 -8.26
CA GLN A 312 -28.16 -24.54 -8.70
C GLN A 312 -28.78 -25.86 -9.18
N THR A 313 -27.94 -26.79 -9.67
CA THR A 313 -28.38 -28.12 -10.09
C THR A 313 -28.36 -29.07 -8.91
N LEU A 314 -27.27 -29.06 -8.14
CA LEU A 314 -27.07 -29.96 -7.02
C LEU A 314 -28.11 -29.75 -5.92
N SER A 315 -28.44 -28.49 -5.59
CA SER A 315 -29.35 -28.15 -4.49
C SER A 315 -30.84 -28.47 -4.75
N LYS A 316 -31.18 -29.11 -5.87
CA LYS A 316 -32.55 -29.56 -6.15
C LYS A 316 -32.83 -30.85 -5.38
N ASP A 317 -34.00 -30.94 -4.77
CA ASP A 317 -34.35 -32.04 -3.87
C ASP A 317 -34.32 -33.41 -4.58
N ASP A 318 -34.55 -33.48 -5.90
CA ASP A 318 -34.46 -34.70 -6.71
C ASP A 318 -33.03 -35.06 -7.18
N ILE A 319 -32.03 -34.20 -6.88
CA ILE A 319 -30.65 -34.37 -7.31
C ILE A 319 -29.74 -34.76 -6.15
N TYR A 320 -29.61 -33.93 -5.10
CA TYR A 320 -28.67 -34.27 -4.02
C TYR A 320 -29.08 -35.53 -3.24
N THR A 321 -30.39 -35.81 -3.14
CA THR A 321 -30.93 -37.01 -2.46
C THR A 321 -30.66 -38.32 -3.21
N LYS A 322 -30.12 -38.27 -4.43
CA LYS A 322 -29.67 -39.46 -5.18
C LYS A 322 -28.32 -39.99 -4.71
N PHE A 323 -27.59 -39.21 -3.94
CA PHE A 323 -26.33 -39.60 -3.34
C PHE A 323 -26.57 -39.90 -1.87
N GLU A 324 -25.89 -40.90 -1.31
CA GLU A 324 -25.91 -41.11 0.14
C GLU A 324 -25.24 -39.93 0.88
N LYS A 325 -25.56 -39.76 2.17
CA LYS A 325 -25.03 -38.63 2.95
C LYS A 325 -23.50 -38.68 3.07
N ASP A 326 -22.92 -39.86 3.16
CA ASP A 326 -21.48 -40.14 3.28
C ASP A 326 -20.85 -40.58 1.95
N GLU A 327 -21.56 -40.41 0.83
CA GLU A 327 -21.13 -40.84 -0.50
C GLU A 327 -19.80 -40.22 -0.94
N PHE A 328 -19.52 -38.97 -0.55
CA PHE A 328 -18.32 -38.25 -0.93
C PHE A 328 -17.33 -38.20 0.23
N ASP A 329 -16.10 -38.64 0.03
CA ASP A 329 -15.06 -38.56 1.05
C ASP A 329 -14.56 -37.11 1.23
N TYR A 330 -14.53 -36.32 0.16
CA TYR A 330 -14.03 -34.96 0.16
C TYR A 330 -14.95 -34.08 -0.70
N ILE A 331 -15.43 -32.98 -0.13
CA ILE A 331 -16.20 -31.95 -0.83
C ILE A 331 -15.42 -30.64 -0.85
N ILE A 332 -15.32 -30.02 -2.02
CA ILE A 332 -14.75 -28.69 -2.21
C ILE A 332 -15.80 -27.74 -2.74
N ILE A 333 -15.84 -26.52 -2.19
CA ILE A 333 -16.75 -25.46 -2.63
C ILE A 333 -15.93 -24.25 -3.05
N ASP A 334 -16.00 -23.89 -4.33
CA ASP A 334 -15.38 -22.69 -4.88
C ASP A 334 -16.31 -21.47 -4.76
N GLU A 335 -15.72 -20.29 -4.58
CA GLU A 335 -16.43 -19.05 -4.22
C GLU A 335 -17.40 -19.25 -3.04
N VAL A 336 -16.88 -19.90 -1.99
CA VAL A 336 -17.64 -20.28 -0.80
C VAL A 336 -18.20 -19.09 -0.05
N HIS A 337 -17.75 -17.88 -0.36
CA HIS A 337 -18.34 -16.67 0.17
C HIS A 337 -19.83 -16.51 -0.17
N LYS A 338 -20.39 -17.34 -1.07
CA LYS A 338 -21.83 -17.44 -1.37
C LYS A 338 -22.61 -18.41 -0.48
N ALA A 339 -21.94 -19.10 0.44
CA ALA A 339 -22.53 -20.19 1.23
C ALA A 339 -23.69 -19.77 2.16
N GLY A 340 -23.88 -18.47 2.43
CA GLY A 340 -25.05 -17.96 3.15
C GLY A 340 -26.39 -18.14 2.44
N ALA A 341 -26.40 -18.47 1.14
CA ALA A 341 -27.65 -18.79 0.45
C ALA A 341 -28.20 -20.16 0.86
N LEU A 342 -29.53 -20.27 1.00
CA LEU A 342 -30.25 -21.49 1.38
C LEU A 342 -29.83 -22.72 0.55
N SER A 343 -29.48 -22.53 -0.72
CA SER A 343 -29.03 -23.62 -1.60
C SER A 343 -27.75 -24.29 -1.11
N TYR A 344 -26.80 -23.54 -0.54
CA TYR A 344 -25.56 -24.08 0.00
C TYR A 344 -25.79 -24.71 1.38
N GLN A 345 -26.58 -24.05 2.24
CA GLN A 345 -26.92 -24.58 3.57
C GLN A 345 -27.52 -25.99 3.47
N LYS A 346 -28.46 -26.22 2.53
CA LYS A 346 -29.00 -27.55 2.22
C LYS A 346 -27.92 -28.62 1.98
N ILE A 347 -26.87 -28.27 1.25
CA ILE A 347 -25.77 -29.19 0.92
C ILE A 347 -24.91 -29.50 2.14
N PHE A 348 -24.54 -28.48 2.93
CA PHE A 348 -23.78 -28.65 4.18
C PHE A 348 -24.54 -29.47 5.23
N GLU A 349 -25.86 -29.29 5.31
CA GLU A 349 -26.71 -30.03 6.22
C GLU A 349 -26.82 -31.51 5.83
N TYR A 350 -26.96 -31.80 4.53
CA TYR A 350 -27.16 -33.16 4.02
C TYR A 350 -25.89 -34.00 4.00
N PHE A 351 -24.84 -33.53 3.31
CA PHE A 351 -23.62 -34.32 3.09
C PHE A 351 -22.69 -34.30 4.31
N LYS A 352 -22.10 -35.46 4.61
CA LYS A 352 -21.18 -35.71 5.74
C LYS A 352 -19.87 -36.34 5.23
N PRO A 353 -19.06 -35.61 4.44
CA PRO A 353 -17.77 -36.09 3.98
C PRO A 353 -16.75 -36.19 5.11
N LYS A 354 -15.63 -36.85 4.83
CA LYS A 354 -14.48 -36.87 5.75
C LYS A 354 -13.78 -35.52 5.83
N PHE A 355 -13.84 -34.73 4.75
CA PHE A 355 -13.29 -33.37 4.76
C PHE A 355 -14.06 -32.41 3.84
N TYR A 356 -14.27 -31.18 4.30
CA TYR A 356 -14.75 -30.03 3.53
C TYR A 356 -13.63 -29.01 3.34
N LEU A 357 -13.50 -28.49 2.12
CA LEU A 357 -12.65 -27.32 1.86
C LEU A 357 -13.43 -26.25 1.11
N GLY A 358 -13.53 -25.07 1.72
CA GLY A 358 -14.05 -23.87 1.07
C GLY A 358 -12.91 -23.09 0.44
N MET A 359 -13.16 -22.44 -0.70
CA MET A 359 -12.19 -21.54 -1.34
C MET A 359 -12.86 -20.21 -1.66
N THR A 360 -12.18 -19.11 -1.36
CA THR A 360 -12.66 -17.76 -1.72
C THR A 360 -11.50 -16.78 -1.84
N ALA A 361 -11.69 -15.69 -2.58
CA ALA A 361 -10.80 -14.53 -2.52
C ALA A 361 -11.19 -13.51 -1.43
N SER A 362 -12.44 -13.57 -0.97
CA SER A 362 -13.03 -12.60 -0.06
C SER A 362 -14.00 -13.31 0.87
N PRO A 363 -13.56 -13.71 2.08
CA PRO A 363 -14.44 -14.31 3.07
C PRO A 363 -15.35 -13.27 3.74
N GLU A 364 -15.07 -11.97 3.61
CA GLU A 364 -15.90 -10.92 4.23
C GLU A 364 -17.20 -10.70 3.45
N ARG A 365 -18.35 -10.66 4.14
CA ARG A 365 -19.67 -10.44 3.55
C ARG A 365 -20.36 -9.21 4.13
N THR A 366 -21.14 -8.53 3.30
CA THR A 366 -21.93 -7.35 3.69
C THR A 366 -23.25 -7.69 4.38
N ASP A 367 -23.73 -8.94 4.26
CA ASP A 367 -25.00 -9.39 4.86
C ASP A 367 -24.81 -10.05 6.24
N GLY A 368 -23.59 -10.03 6.78
CA GLY A 368 -23.30 -10.47 8.15
C GLY A 368 -23.29 -11.99 8.36
N PHE A 369 -23.32 -12.80 7.31
CA PHE A 369 -23.24 -14.26 7.42
C PHE A 369 -21.81 -14.73 7.74
N ASP A 370 -21.63 -15.50 8.81
CA ASP A 370 -20.34 -16.06 9.23
C ASP A 370 -19.97 -17.29 8.39
N ILE A 371 -19.10 -17.09 7.40
CA ILE A 371 -18.56 -18.21 6.60
C ILE A 371 -17.54 -19.03 7.39
N TYR A 372 -16.81 -18.41 8.32
CA TYR A 372 -15.75 -19.11 9.06
C TYR A 372 -16.35 -20.15 10.00
N GLU A 373 -17.50 -19.87 10.63
CA GLU A 373 -18.24 -20.83 11.43
C GLU A 373 -18.60 -22.10 10.64
N LEU A 374 -18.99 -21.98 9.36
CA LEU A 374 -19.27 -23.14 8.51
C LEU A 374 -18.06 -24.10 8.37
N PHE A 375 -16.85 -23.57 8.54
CA PHE A 375 -15.59 -24.29 8.46
C PHE A 375 -14.89 -24.44 9.81
N ASP A 376 -15.63 -24.35 10.91
CA ASP A 376 -15.12 -24.50 12.28
C ASP A 376 -13.96 -23.53 12.59
N HIS A 377 -13.97 -22.35 11.95
CA HIS A 377 -12.93 -21.31 12.02
C HIS A 377 -11.52 -21.76 11.57
N ASN A 378 -11.42 -22.91 10.89
CA ASN A 378 -10.15 -23.45 10.39
C ASN A 378 -9.73 -22.76 9.09
N ILE A 379 -8.82 -21.79 9.17
CA ILE A 379 -8.21 -21.15 8.00
C ILE A 379 -6.96 -21.95 7.61
N ALA A 380 -7.03 -22.68 6.49
CA ALA A 380 -5.92 -23.48 6.01
C ALA A 380 -4.75 -22.62 5.55
N HIS A 381 -5.04 -21.55 4.82
CA HIS A 381 -4.05 -20.57 4.37
C HIS A 381 -4.76 -19.30 3.91
N GLU A 382 -4.12 -18.15 4.10
CA GLU A 382 -4.56 -16.85 3.60
C GLU A 382 -3.41 -16.25 2.79
N ILE A 383 -3.65 -15.95 1.50
CA ILE A 383 -2.69 -15.22 0.65
C ILE A 383 -3.36 -14.08 -0.09
N ARG A 384 -2.95 -12.85 0.16
CA ARG A 384 -3.55 -11.64 -0.43
C ARG A 384 -2.70 -11.10 -1.60
N LEU A 385 -3.10 -9.96 -2.18
CA LEU A 385 -2.46 -9.39 -3.38
C LEU A 385 -0.96 -9.15 -3.17
N GLN A 386 -0.58 -8.49 -2.07
CA GLN A 386 0.81 -8.14 -1.76
C GLN A 386 1.71 -9.38 -1.67
N GLU A 387 1.36 -10.33 -0.81
CA GLU A 387 2.06 -11.61 -0.66
C GLU A 387 2.09 -12.42 -1.97
N ALA A 388 1.01 -12.39 -2.76
CA ALA A 388 0.96 -13.07 -4.05
C ALA A 388 1.88 -12.44 -5.12
N LEU A 389 2.18 -11.14 -5.02
CA LEU A 389 3.18 -10.47 -5.86
C LEU A 389 4.60 -10.78 -5.39
N GLU A 390 4.83 -10.83 -4.07
CA GLU A 390 6.12 -11.21 -3.46
C GLU A 390 6.57 -12.61 -3.88
N GLU A 391 5.63 -13.56 -3.86
CA GLU A 391 5.86 -14.96 -4.23
C GLU A 391 5.89 -15.20 -5.76
N ASP A 392 5.86 -14.14 -6.58
CA ASP A 392 5.85 -14.21 -8.06
C ASP A 392 4.75 -15.17 -8.57
N LEU A 393 3.57 -15.17 -7.93
CA LEU A 393 2.43 -16.02 -8.32
C LEU A 393 1.56 -15.36 -9.38
N LEU A 394 1.62 -14.04 -9.46
CA LEU A 394 0.80 -13.22 -10.33
C LEU A 394 1.64 -12.62 -11.46
N CYS A 395 0.97 -12.26 -12.56
CA CYS A 395 1.56 -11.43 -13.60
C CYS A 395 1.80 -10.02 -13.02
N PRO A 396 2.99 -9.44 -13.23
CA PRO A 396 3.27 -8.03 -12.94
C PRO A 396 2.19 -7.10 -13.47
N PHE A 397 1.97 -5.98 -12.77
CA PHE A 397 1.05 -4.95 -13.26
C PHE A 397 1.61 -3.54 -13.11
N HIS A 398 1.19 -2.67 -14.03
CA HIS A 398 1.42 -1.24 -13.96
C HIS A 398 0.06 -0.55 -13.84
N TYR A 399 -0.23 -0.07 -12.64
CA TYR A 399 -1.46 0.65 -12.34
C TYR A 399 -1.25 2.14 -12.55
N PHE A 400 -2.17 2.76 -13.29
CA PHE A 400 -2.22 4.20 -13.54
C PHE A 400 -3.58 4.73 -13.08
N GLY A 401 -3.58 5.49 -11.99
CA GLY A 401 -4.73 6.29 -11.55
C GLY A 401 -4.75 7.61 -12.32
N ILE A 402 -5.73 7.75 -13.20
CA ILE A 402 -5.86 8.83 -14.17
C ILE A 402 -7.09 9.65 -13.83
N HIS A 403 -7.00 10.96 -13.80
CA HIS A 403 -8.17 11.77 -13.51
C HIS A 403 -9.15 11.67 -14.69
N ASP A 404 -10.42 11.41 -14.37
CA ASP A 404 -11.48 11.41 -15.38
C ASP A 404 -11.71 12.84 -15.89
N VAL A 405 -12.22 12.96 -17.13
CA VAL A 405 -12.46 14.25 -17.79
C VAL A 405 -13.36 15.12 -16.92
N LYS A 406 -13.05 16.43 -16.80
CA LYS A 406 -13.94 17.47 -16.25
C LYS A 406 -14.71 18.16 -17.40
N PHE A 407 -15.96 18.53 -17.17
CA PHE A 407 -16.71 19.44 -18.03
C PHE A 407 -16.98 20.70 -17.23
N ASP A 408 -16.87 21.86 -17.88
CA ASP A 408 -16.76 23.16 -17.23
C ASP A 408 -18.04 23.64 -16.54
N ASP A 409 -19.16 22.92 -16.72
CA ASP A 409 -20.46 23.26 -16.12
C ASP A 409 -20.91 22.19 -15.11
N GLU A 410 -21.00 22.63 -13.85
CA GLU A 410 -21.71 22.05 -12.70
C GLU A 410 -20.90 21.25 -11.64
N GLU A 411 -20.92 21.80 -10.42
CA GLU A 411 -20.88 21.08 -9.13
C GLU A 411 -22.08 20.12 -9.04
N ILE A 412 -22.13 19.06 -9.84
CA ILE A 412 -23.16 18.03 -9.71
C ILE A 412 -22.78 17.12 -8.54
N ASN A 413 -23.71 16.87 -7.63
CA ASN A 413 -23.61 15.79 -6.64
C ASN A 413 -23.28 14.47 -7.35
N ASP A 414 -22.03 14.04 -7.24
CA ASP A 414 -21.37 12.96 -8.01
C ASP A 414 -21.97 11.54 -7.85
N ASP A 415 -22.93 11.34 -6.95
CA ASP A 415 -23.59 10.03 -6.76
C ASP A 415 -24.43 9.61 -7.99
N PHE A 416 -24.79 10.56 -8.86
CA PHE A 416 -25.53 10.29 -10.10
C PHE A 416 -25.05 11.18 -11.25
N ARG A 417 -23.88 10.86 -11.82
CA ARG A 417 -23.48 11.44 -13.12
C ARG A 417 -24.59 11.27 -14.15
N ASP A 418 -24.89 12.36 -14.84
CA ASP A 418 -25.90 12.36 -15.89
C ASP A 418 -25.48 11.42 -17.03
N PHE A 419 -26.39 10.56 -17.50
CA PHE A 419 -26.06 9.47 -18.42
C PHE A 419 -25.39 9.93 -19.72
N ASN A 420 -25.75 11.13 -20.18
CA ASN A 420 -25.21 11.75 -21.39
C ASN A 420 -23.70 12.09 -21.28
N TYR A 421 -23.21 12.30 -20.06
CA TYR A 421 -21.80 12.61 -19.80
C TYR A 421 -20.90 11.39 -19.97
N LEU A 422 -21.38 10.24 -19.48
CA LEU A 422 -20.60 9.00 -19.36
C LEU A 422 -20.18 8.42 -20.71
N ALA A 423 -20.89 8.75 -21.80
CA ALA A 423 -20.59 8.31 -23.16
C ALA A 423 -20.36 9.47 -24.14
N SER A 424 -20.01 10.66 -23.64
CA SER A 424 -19.68 11.80 -24.49
C SER A 424 -18.45 11.52 -25.37
N ASN A 425 -18.41 12.11 -26.58
CA ASN A 425 -17.29 11.94 -27.51
C ASN A 425 -15.95 12.30 -26.87
N LYS A 426 -15.90 13.42 -26.13
CA LYS A 426 -14.70 13.88 -25.41
C LYS A 426 -14.17 12.81 -24.43
N ARG A 427 -15.05 12.17 -23.66
CA ARG A 427 -14.65 11.11 -22.72
C ARG A 427 -14.17 9.87 -23.47
N VAL A 428 -14.86 9.45 -24.54
CA VAL A 428 -14.45 8.28 -25.35
C VAL A 428 -13.06 8.49 -25.97
N ASP A 429 -12.83 9.66 -26.59
CA ASP A 429 -11.54 10.01 -27.18
C ASP A 429 -10.44 9.98 -26.11
N TYR A 430 -10.72 10.49 -24.90
CA TYR A 430 -9.81 10.45 -23.77
C TYR A 430 -9.51 9.02 -23.29
N LEU A 431 -10.51 8.13 -23.19
CA LEU A 431 -10.30 6.73 -22.81
C LEU A 431 -9.37 6.02 -23.81
N LEU A 432 -9.59 6.22 -25.10
CA LEU A 432 -8.75 5.65 -26.17
C LEU A 432 -7.34 6.23 -26.16
N GLU A 433 -7.21 7.56 -26.02
CA GLU A 433 -5.92 8.24 -25.92
C GLU A 433 -5.09 7.67 -24.76
N LYS A 434 -5.68 7.50 -23.57
CA LYS A 434 -4.98 6.94 -22.42
C LYS A 434 -4.70 5.45 -22.56
N SER A 435 -5.63 4.68 -23.14
CA SER A 435 -5.43 3.26 -23.47
C SER A 435 -4.23 3.06 -24.39
N GLU A 436 -4.08 3.88 -25.42
CA GLU A 436 -2.94 3.84 -26.33
C GLU A 436 -1.66 4.38 -25.67
N PHE A 437 -1.78 5.49 -24.91
CA PHE A 437 -0.63 6.13 -24.29
C PHE A 437 0.10 5.22 -23.29
N TYR A 438 -0.62 4.60 -22.34
CA TYR A 438 0.00 3.69 -21.37
C TYR A 438 0.24 2.29 -21.95
N GLY A 439 -0.37 1.99 -23.09
CA GLY A 439 -0.10 0.80 -23.88
C GLY A 439 -0.53 -0.51 -23.22
N TYR A 440 0.09 -1.60 -23.65
CA TYR A 440 -0.22 -2.97 -23.27
C TYR A 440 0.98 -3.90 -23.51
N SER A 441 1.01 -5.05 -22.85
CA SER A 441 2.01 -6.10 -23.12
C SER A 441 1.57 -7.01 -24.27
N GLY A 442 2.51 -7.40 -25.14
CA GLY A 442 2.25 -8.29 -26.28
C GLY A 442 1.94 -7.55 -27.59
N ASP A 443 1.33 -8.27 -28.53
CA ASP A 443 1.22 -7.80 -29.93
C ASP A 443 -0.07 -7.05 -30.27
N ARG A 444 -1.12 -7.25 -29.47
CA ARG A 444 -2.45 -6.66 -29.70
C ARG A 444 -3.16 -6.41 -28.38
N ILE A 445 -4.02 -5.40 -28.33
CA ILE A 445 -4.90 -5.12 -27.18
C ILE A 445 -5.86 -6.28 -26.97
N LYS A 446 -5.91 -6.76 -25.72
CA LYS A 446 -6.87 -7.73 -25.21
C LYS A 446 -7.38 -7.19 -23.87
N ALA A 447 -8.39 -6.33 -23.93
CA ALA A 447 -8.82 -5.48 -22.82
C ALA A 447 -10.18 -5.86 -22.22
N LEU A 448 -10.29 -5.72 -20.89
CA LEU A 448 -11.57 -5.69 -20.18
C LEU A 448 -11.87 -4.28 -19.69
N VAL A 449 -13.10 -3.81 -19.94
CA VAL A 449 -13.57 -2.49 -19.51
C VAL A 449 -14.72 -2.65 -18.53
N PHE A 450 -14.52 -2.24 -17.28
CA PHE A 450 -15.53 -2.30 -16.22
C PHE A 450 -16.29 -0.98 -16.13
N CYS A 451 -17.58 -1.03 -16.47
CA CYS A 451 -18.49 0.12 -16.43
C CYS A 451 -19.40 0.09 -15.21
N SER A 452 -20.02 1.23 -14.90
CA SER A 452 -20.96 1.36 -13.79
C SER A 452 -22.37 0.84 -14.15
N ARG A 453 -22.80 1.02 -15.39
CA ARG A 453 -24.16 0.70 -15.87
C ARG A 453 -24.17 -0.02 -17.21
N LYS A 454 -25.16 -0.91 -17.42
CA LYS A 454 -25.27 -1.71 -18.66
C LYS A 454 -25.44 -0.80 -19.89
N ASP A 455 -26.08 0.33 -19.70
CA ASP A 455 -26.42 1.29 -20.73
C ASP A 455 -25.17 2.09 -21.15
N GLU A 456 -24.33 2.46 -20.17
CA GLU A 456 -23.01 3.09 -20.38
C GLU A 456 -22.11 2.15 -21.19
N ALA A 457 -22.03 0.88 -20.80
CA ALA A 457 -21.24 -0.13 -21.51
C ALA A 457 -21.64 -0.25 -22.99
N LYS A 458 -22.95 -0.21 -23.29
CA LYS A 458 -23.48 -0.25 -24.66
C LYS A 458 -23.06 0.96 -25.48
N LEU A 459 -23.21 2.16 -24.93
CA LEU A 459 -22.84 3.37 -25.65
C LEU A 459 -21.32 3.46 -25.86
N LEU A 460 -20.51 3.20 -24.84
CA LEU A 460 -19.05 3.20 -24.97
C LEU A 460 -18.59 2.19 -26.03
N SER A 461 -19.14 0.97 -26.00
CA SER A 461 -18.82 -0.02 -27.04
C SER A 461 -19.21 0.45 -28.44
N GLN A 462 -20.35 1.11 -28.61
CA GLN A 462 -20.74 1.65 -29.93
C GLN A 462 -19.76 2.73 -30.40
N GLU A 463 -19.36 3.63 -29.51
CA GLU A 463 -18.45 4.73 -29.82
C GLU A 463 -17.01 4.28 -30.08
N PHE A 464 -16.53 3.22 -29.41
CA PHE A 464 -15.25 2.58 -29.71
C PHE A 464 -15.24 1.95 -31.11
N ASN A 465 -16.29 1.19 -31.45
CA ASN A 465 -16.41 0.59 -32.78
C ASN A 465 -16.45 1.65 -33.89
N LYS A 466 -17.13 2.79 -33.68
CA LYS A 466 -17.16 3.91 -34.64
C LYS A 466 -15.78 4.50 -34.92
N ARG A 467 -14.86 4.42 -33.95
CA ARG A 467 -13.48 4.90 -34.04
C ARG A 467 -12.50 3.83 -34.52
N GLY A 468 -12.98 2.66 -34.91
CA GLY A 468 -12.15 1.59 -35.45
C GLY A 468 -11.56 0.66 -34.39
N HIS A 469 -12.03 0.72 -33.13
CA HIS A 469 -11.62 -0.19 -32.05
C HIS A 469 -12.70 -1.26 -31.84
N PRO A 470 -12.51 -2.49 -32.36
CA PRO A 470 -13.55 -3.50 -32.31
C PRO A 470 -13.87 -3.91 -30.87
N SER A 471 -15.12 -3.74 -30.48
CA SER A 471 -15.54 -4.01 -29.10
C SER A 471 -16.93 -4.64 -29.01
N VAL A 472 -17.20 -5.32 -27.90
CA VAL A 472 -18.53 -5.87 -27.59
C VAL A 472 -18.88 -5.66 -26.13
N VAL A 473 -20.18 -5.60 -25.84
CA VAL A 473 -20.69 -5.66 -24.47
C VAL A 473 -21.09 -7.08 -24.11
N LEU A 474 -20.66 -7.51 -22.93
CA LEU A 474 -21.22 -8.67 -22.26
C LEU A 474 -21.89 -8.23 -20.95
N THR A 475 -23.19 -8.55 -20.79
CA THR A 475 -23.92 -8.48 -19.50
C THR A 475 -24.39 -9.85 -18.98
N GLY A 476 -24.82 -9.90 -17.71
CA GLY A 476 -25.32 -11.12 -17.07
C GLY A 476 -26.44 -11.83 -17.85
N ASP A 477 -27.12 -11.08 -18.73
CA ASP A 477 -28.24 -11.51 -19.56
C ASP A 477 -27.81 -12.24 -20.85
N ASP A 478 -26.52 -12.15 -21.23
CA ASP A 478 -26.02 -12.76 -22.46
C ASP A 478 -25.87 -14.29 -22.37
N SER A 479 -26.19 -14.97 -23.46
CA SER A 479 -26.09 -16.43 -23.56
C SER A 479 -24.64 -16.92 -23.49
N GLN A 480 -24.45 -18.16 -23.05
CA GLN A 480 -23.12 -18.78 -22.99
C GLN A 480 -22.44 -18.84 -24.36
N ALA A 481 -23.20 -19.09 -25.43
CA ALA A 481 -22.67 -19.12 -26.79
C ALA A 481 -22.09 -17.75 -27.20
N LYS A 482 -22.80 -16.65 -26.91
CA LYS A 482 -22.32 -15.29 -27.19
C LYS A 482 -21.08 -14.93 -26.38
N ARG A 483 -21.00 -15.38 -25.12
CA ARG A 483 -19.80 -15.18 -24.28
C ARG A 483 -18.59 -15.91 -24.86
N LEU A 484 -18.74 -17.18 -25.26
CA LEU A 484 -17.65 -17.95 -25.85
C LEU A 484 -17.17 -17.37 -27.18
N ASP A 485 -18.10 -16.89 -28.03
CA ASP A 485 -17.76 -16.17 -29.26
C ASP A 485 -16.92 -14.92 -28.99
N ALA A 486 -17.37 -14.08 -28.05
CA ALA A 486 -16.64 -12.86 -27.69
C ALA A 486 -15.25 -13.16 -27.11
N ILE A 487 -15.12 -14.20 -26.28
CA ILE A 487 -13.84 -14.63 -25.72
C ILE A 487 -12.93 -15.14 -26.83
N ASP A 488 -13.41 -16.01 -27.73
CA ASP A 488 -12.63 -16.51 -28.86
C ASP A 488 -12.15 -15.35 -29.74
N ARG A 489 -13.04 -14.42 -30.10
CA ARG A 489 -12.66 -13.24 -30.89
C ARG A 489 -11.65 -12.34 -30.18
N LEU A 490 -11.65 -12.30 -28.85
CA LEU A 490 -10.66 -11.55 -28.08
C LEU A 490 -9.31 -12.27 -28.04
N THR A 491 -9.29 -13.60 -27.88
CA THR A 491 -8.05 -14.36 -27.63
C THR A 491 -7.40 -14.92 -28.90
N ASN A 492 -8.20 -15.27 -29.91
CA ASN A 492 -7.78 -15.88 -31.17
C ASN A 492 -7.34 -14.81 -32.19
N ASP A 493 -6.03 -14.71 -32.41
CA ASP A 493 -5.45 -13.69 -33.28
C ASP A 493 -5.67 -13.95 -34.79
N ASP A 494 -6.05 -15.19 -35.16
CA ASP A 494 -6.41 -15.57 -36.53
C ASP A 494 -7.89 -15.29 -36.87
N ASN A 495 -8.70 -14.86 -35.90
CA ASN A 495 -10.11 -14.58 -36.13
C ASN A 495 -10.27 -13.31 -36.99
N PRO A 496 -11.00 -13.34 -38.12
CA PRO A 496 -11.16 -12.18 -39.00
C PRO A 496 -11.94 -11.03 -38.34
N ASN A 497 -12.77 -11.33 -37.33
CA ASN A 497 -13.57 -10.37 -36.57
C ASN A 497 -13.04 -10.21 -35.13
N LYS A 498 -11.71 -10.26 -34.97
CA LYS A 498 -11.04 -10.13 -33.67
C LYS A 498 -11.45 -8.86 -32.93
N LEU A 499 -11.60 -8.98 -31.62
CA LEU A 499 -12.02 -7.92 -30.69
C LEU A 499 -10.82 -7.41 -29.91
N GLU A 500 -10.77 -6.10 -29.64
CA GLU A 500 -9.78 -5.51 -28.74
C GLU A 500 -10.34 -5.31 -27.32
N TYR A 501 -11.61 -4.93 -27.21
CA TYR A 501 -12.23 -4.58 -25.92
C TYR A 501 -13.51 -5.38 -25.65
N ILE A 502 -13.66 -5.86 -24.43
CA ILE A 502 -14.93 -6.35 -23.90
C ILE A 502 -15.38 -5.44 -22.76
N PHE A 503 -16.52 -4.78 -22.97
CA PHE A 503 -17.20 -3.97 -21.96
C PHE A 503 -18.11 -4.84 -21.10
N THR A 504 -18.10 -4.62 -19.79
CA THR A 504 -18.85 -5.43 -18.83
C THR A 504 -19.38 -4.62 -17.66
N VAL A 505 -20.50 -5.11 -17.13
CA VAL A 505 -21.02 -4.77 -15.80
C VAL A 505 -21.19 -6.07 -15.03
N ASP A 506 -20.41 -6.22 -13.97
CA ASP A 506 -20.44 -7.32 -12.99
C ASP A 506 -20.24 -8.77 -13.47
N ILE A 507 -20.33 -9.10 -14.77
CA ILE A 507 -20.14 -10.52 -15.19
C ILE A 507 -18.75 -10.99 -14.85
N PHE A 508 -17.73 -10.22 -15.23
CA PHE A 508 -16.34 -10.61 -15.04
C PHE A 508 -15.87 -10.42 -13.60
N ASN A 509 -16.76 -10.01 -12.68
CA ASN A 509 -16.46 -10.13 -11.27
C ASN A 509 -16.33 -11.62 -10.90
N GLU A 510 -16.98 -12.56 -11.63
CA GLU A 510 -16.95 -14.00 -11.33
C GLU A 510 -17.14 -14.90 -12.57
N GLY A 511 -16.24 -15.87 -12.78
CA GLY A 511 -16.52 -17.06 -13.60
C GLY A 511 -16.25 -17.01 -15.10
N VAL A 512 -15.45 -16.05 -15.59
CA VAL A 512 -14.80 -16.13 -16.91
C VAL A 512 -13.29 -15.99 -16.73
N ASP A 513 -12.54 -16.90 -17.35
CA ASP A 513 -11.09 -16.98 -17.26
C ASP A 513 -10.47 -16.68 -18.63
N ILE A 514 -9.80 -15.52 -18.73
CA ILE A 514 -9.06 -15.07 -19.92
C ILE A 514 -7.66 -14.65 -19.45
N PRO A 515 -6.70 -15.59 -19.37
CA PRO A 515 -5.33 -15.26 -18.95
C PRO A 515 -4.63 -14.24 -19.87
N GLU A 516 -5.05 -14.17 -21.13
CA GLU A 516 -4.49 -13.32 -22.19
C GLU A 516 -4.75 -11.82 -22.00
N ILE A 517 -5.61 -11.42 -21.06
CA ILE A 517 -5.94 -10.01 -20.83
C ILE A 517 -4.67 -9.23 -20.48
N ASN A 518 -4.33 -8.22 -21.29
CA ASN A 518 -3.13 -7.39 -21.12
C ASN A 518 -3.44 -5.94 -20.78
N GLN A 519 -4.72 -5.56 -20.75
CA GLN A 519 -5.17 -4.25 -20.29
C GLN A 519 -6.50 -4.33 -19.54
N VAL A 520 -6.65 -3.58 -18.45
CA VAL A 520 -7.91 -3.46 -17.70
C VAL A 520 -8.23 -1.98 -17.51
N LEU A 521 -9.43 -1.57 -17.93
CA LEU A 521 -9.93 -0.21 -17.75
C LEU A 521 -11.04 -0.22 -16.68
N LEU A 522 -10.86 0.55 -15.62
CA LEU A 522 -11.86 0.79 -14.59
C LEU A 522 -12.48 2.17 -14.85
N VAL A 523 -13.72 2.17 -15.35
CA VAL A 523 -14.44 3.38 -15.79
C VAL A 523 -15.63 3.66 -14.86
N ARG A 524 -15.51 3.24 -13.60
CA ARG A 524 -16.58 3.28 -12.59
C ARG A 524 -16.03 3.67 -11.21
N PRO A 525 -16.84 4.23 -10.31
CA PRO A 525 -16.43 4.46 -8.93
C PRO A 525 -16.02 3.15 -8.23
N THR A 526 -15.00 3.22 -7.38
CA THR A 526 -14.64 2.12 -6.48
C THR A 526 -15.57 2.13 -5.27
N GLU A 527 -16.56 1.24 -5.27
CA GLU A 527 -17.53 1.08 -4.17
C GLU A 527 -17.08 0.08 -3.11
N SER A 528 -16.16 -0.82 -3.47
CA SER A 528 -15.67 -1.89 -2.59
C SER A 528 -14.23 -2.27 -2.92
N PRO A 529 -13.32 -2.30 -1.92
CA PRO A 529 -11.95 -2.79 -2.08
C PRO A 529 -11.91 -4.24 -2.60
N ILE A 530 -12.89 -5.06 -2.19
CA ILE A 530 -12.98 -6.46 -2.58
C ILE A 530 -13.25 -6.58 -4.08
N ILE A 531 -14.27 -5.87 -4.58
CA ILE A 531 -14.62 -5.92 -6.00
C ILE A 531 -13.48 -5.35 -6.84
N PHE A 532 -12.83 -4.28 -6.37
CA PHE A 532 -11.66 -3.68 -7.02
C PHE A 532 -10.54 -4.71 -7.23
N ILE A 533 -10.15 -5.45 -6.17
CA ILE A 533 -9.09 -6.48 -6.27
C ILE A 533 -9.52 -7.66 -7.14
N GLN A 534 -10.80 -8.05 -7.11
CA GLN A 534 -11.32 -9.11 -7.97
C GLN A 534 -11.23 -8.72 -9.46
N GLN A 535 -11.57 -7.48 -9.80
CA GLN A 535 -11.50 -6.93 -11.15
C GLN A 535 -10.04 -6.82 -11.63
N LEU A 536 -9.18 -6.26 -10.79
CA LEU A 536 -7.74 -6.17 -11.05
C LEU A 536 -7.12 -7.55 -11.29
N GLY A 537 -7.47 -8.53 -10.46
CA GLY A 537 -7.00 -9.92 -10.58
C GLY A 537 -7.44 -10.67 -11.83
N ARG A 538 -8.36 -10.12 -12.65
CA ARG A 538 -8.64 -10.66 -13.99
C ARG A 538 -7.47 -10.46 -14.93
N GLY A 539 -6.77 -9.33 -14.80
CA GLY A 539 -5.55 -9.02 -15.52
C GLY A 539 -4.30 -9.71 -14.96
N LEU A 540 -4.28 -10.11 -13.68
CA LEU A 540 -3.06 -10.61 -13.02
C LEU A 540 -2.69 -12.07 -13.32
N ARG A 541 -3.37 -12.75 -14.23
CA ARG A 541 -3.02 -14.13 -14.58
C ARG A 541 -1.81 -14.16 -15.51
N LYS A 542 -0.87 -15.07 -15.24
CA LYS A 542 0.28 -15.31 -16.12
C LYS A 542 -0.18 -15.95 -17.44
N PHE A 543 0.40 -15.49 -18.54
CA PHE A 543 0.16 -16.04 -19.87
C PHE A 543 1.43 -15.96 -20.71
N LYS A 544 1.53 -16.78 -21.77
CA LYS A 544 2.67 -16.77 -22.67
C LYS A 544 2.75 -15.43 -23.43
N ASN A 545 3.94 -14.85 -23.53
CA ASN A 545 4.17 -13.55 -24.20
C ASN A 545 3.39 -12.37 -23.56
N LYS A 546 3.11 -12.47 -22.26
CA LYS A 546 2.52 -11.40 -21.46
C LYS A 546 3.44 -11.17 -20.26
N ASP A 547 4.24 -10.13 -20.33
CA ASP A 547 5.23 -9.79 -19.31
C ASP A 547 4.58 -9.02 -18.16
N PHE A 548 3.62 -8.14 -18.47
CA PHE A 548 2.85 -7.35 -17.50
C PHE A 548 1.42 -7.11 -17.98
N VAL A 549 0.58 -6.57 -17.10
CA VAL A 549 -0.74 -6.03 -17.44
C VAL A 549 -0.83 -4.55 -17.08
N VAL A 550 -1.42 -3.75 -17.96
CA VAL A 550 -1.67 -2.32 -17.68
C VAL A 550 -3.07 -2.16 -17.09
N ILE A 551 -3.16 -1.52 -15.93
CA ILE A 551 -4.43 -1.21 -15.26
C ILE A 551 -4.64 0.29 -15.31
N LEU A 552 -5.71 0.74 -15.97
CA LEU A 552 -6.08 2.14 -16.11
C LEU A 552 -7.32 2.40 -15.27
N ASP A 553 -7.18 3.21 -14.23
CA ASP A 553 -8.28 3.57 -13.34
C ASP A 553 -8.65 5.04 -13.54
N PHE A 554 -9.86 5.28 -14.08
CA PHE A 554 -10.34 6.63 -14.37
C PHE A 554 -11.06 7.20 -13.15
N ILE A 555 -10.30 7.97 -12.37
CA ILE A 555 -10.66 8.49 -11.05
C ILE A 555 -11.50 9.77 -11.20
N GLY A 556 -12.79 9.60 -10.93
CA GLY A 556 -13.74 10.70 -10.75
C GLY A 556 -13.60 11.38 -9.40
N ASN A 557 -14.47 12.35 -9.13
CA ASN A 557 -14.55 13.03 -7.85
C ASN A 557 -15.46 12.25 -6.88
N TYR A 558 -15.00 11.09 -6.44
CA TYR A 558 -15.79 10.21 -5.57
C TYR A 558 -15.31 10.29 -4.13
N LYS A 559 -16.27 10.38 -3.20
CA LYS A 559 -15.99 10.34 -1.75
C LYS A 559 -15.26 9.06 -1.34
N ASN A 560 -15.40 7.97 -2.10
CA ASN A 560 -14.85 6.65 -1.81
C ASN A 560 -13.45 6.40 -2.42
N ASN A 561 -12.81 7.41 -3.03
CA ASN A 561 -11.48 7.25 -3.64
C ASN A 561 -10.41 6.72 -2.67
N TYR A 562 -10.53 6.98 -1.36
CA TYR A 562 -9.66 6.39 -0.32
C TYR A 562 -9.64 4.85 -0.31
N MET A 563 -10.61 4.18 -0.94
CA MET A 563 -10.64 2.72 -1.06
C MET A 563 -9.56 2.16 -2.00
N ILE A 564 -9.06 2.98 -2.92
CA ILE A 564 -8.00 2.58 -3.87
C ILE A 564 -6.69 2.27 -3.13
N PRO A 565 -6.08 3.21 -2.36
CA PRO A 565 -4.88 2.91 -1.59
C PRO A 565 -5.12 1.85 -0.51
N LEU A 566 -6.34 1.77 0.06
CA LEU A 566 -6.71 0.72 1.00
C LEU A 566 -6.66 -0.68 0.35
N ALA A 567 -7.16 -0.81 -0.88
CA ALA A 567 -7.17 -2.07 -1.61
C ALA A 567 -5.75 -2.48 -2.06
N LEU A 568 -4.99 -1.53 -2.61
CA LEU A 568 -3.68 -1.78 -3.20
C LEU A 568 -2.60 -2.00 -2.13
N SER A 569 -2.63 -1.26 -1.01
CA SER A 569 -1.63 -1.43 0.07
C SER A 569 -1.77 -2.77 0.81
N GLY A 570 -2.97 -3.33 0.85
CA GLY A 570 -3.30 -4.47 1.71
C GLY A 570 -3.44 -4.12 3.20
N ASP A 571 -3.10 -2.89 3.61
CA ASP A 571 -3.30 -2.41 4.97
C ASP A 571 -4.78 -2.08 5.17
N ARG A 572 -5.43 -2.80 6.08
CA ARG A 572 -6.85 -2.62 6.40
C ARG A 572 -7.07 -1.93 7.74
N SER A 573 -6.06 -1.30 8.33
CA SER A 573 -6.19 -0.60 9.61
C SER A 573 -7.08 0.65 9.55
N TYR A 574 -7.39 1.16 8.35
CA TYR A 574 -8.08 2.44 8.13
C TYR A 574 -7.35 3.63 8.79
N ASP A 575 -6.04 3.49 8.96
CA ASP A 575 -5.18 4.58 9.41
C ASP A 575 -4.96 5.57 8.26
N LYS A 576 -5.48 6.80 8.43
CA LYS A 576 -5.36 7.86 7.43
C LYS A 576 -3.91 8.16 7.09
N ASP A 577 -3.01 8.11 8.06
CA ASP A 577 -1.62 8.47 7.84
C ASP A 577 -0.90 7.40 7.03
N LYS A 578 -1.18 6.13 7.30
CA LYS A 578 -0.67 5.05 6.46
C LYS A 578 -1.20 5.12 5.03
N LEU A 579 -2.48 5.44 4.84
CA LEU A 579 -3.06 5.62 3.50
C LEU A 579 -2.42 6.79 2.74
N ARG A 580 -2.18 7.92 3.41
CA ARG A 580 -1.45 9.06 2.83
C ARG A 580 -0.03 8.69 2.47
N ARG A 581 0.73 8.10 3.41
CA ARG A 581 2.08 7.59 3.19
C ARG A 581 2.10 6.66 1.96
N TYR A 582 1.17 5.71 1.86
CA TYR A 582 1.09 4.83 0.69
C TYR A 582 0.89 5.56 -0.64
N LEU A 583 0.07 6.62 -0.70
CA LEU A 583 -0.08 7.44 -1.91
C LEU A 583 1.18 8.22 -2.27
N MET A 584 2.00 8.56 -1.28
CA MET A 584 3.24 9.28 -1.47
C MET A 584 4.41 8.36 -1.84
N GLU A 585 4.43 7.19 -1.22
CA GLU A 585 5.50 6.19 -1.26
C GLU A 585 5.25 5.09 -2.30
N GLY A 586 4.10 5.11 -3.00
CA GLY A 586 3.50 3.96 -3.71
C GLY A 586 4.47 3.05 -4.48
N ASN A 587 5.42 3.62 -5.25
CA ASN A 587 6.38 2.82 -6.02
C ASN A 587 7.49 2.15 -5.19
N LYS A 588 7.73 2.61 -3.96
CA LYS A 588 8.72 2.05 -3.03
C LYS A 588 8.16 0.87 -2.22
N ILE A 589 6.86 0.90 -1.88
CA ILE A 589 6.23 -0.11 -1.02
C ILE A 589 5.81 -1.36 -1.79
N ILE A 590 5.41 -1.24 -3.07
CA ILE A 590 4.89 -2.42 -3.81
C ILE A 590 6.02 -3.44 -4.04
N PRO A 591 5.82 -4.72 -3.68
CA PRO A 591 6.76 -5.77 -3.93
C PRO A 591 6.91 -6.14 -5.40
N GLY A 592 8.06 -6.73 -5.72
CA GLY A 592 8.34 -7.21 -7.07
C GLY A 592 8.40 -6.07 -8.10
N VAL A 593 8.09 -6.40 -9.35
CA VAL A 593 8.28 -5.52 -10.52
C VAL A 593 7.12 -4.56 -10.77
N SER A 594 5.95 -4.81 -10.18
CA SER A 594 4.75 -3.98 -10.35
C SER A 594 4.97 -2.51 -9.95
N SER A 595 4.13 -1.62 -10.47
CA SER A 595 4.16 -0.17 -10.16
C SER A 595 2.76 0.40 -10.01
N ILE A 596 2.64 1.44 -9.19
CA ILE A 596 1.41 2.24 -9.02
C ILE A 596 1.81 3.69 -9.23
N ASN A 597 1.21 4.30 -10.24
CA ASN A 597 1.39 5.70 -10.57
C ASN A 597 0.03 6.38 -10.52
N PHE A 598 0.01 7.61 -9.99
CA PHE A 598 -1.15 8.50 -10.03
C PHE A 598 -0.72 9.77 -10.73
N ASP A 599 -1.57 10.32 -11.60
CA ASP A 599 -1.38 11.72 -12.00
C ASP A 599 -1.65 12.66 -10.81
N GLU A 600 -1.12 13.88 -10.87
CA GLU A 600 -1.17 14.81 -9.73
C GLU A 600 -2.61 15.13 -9.31
N VAL A 601 -3.52 15.31 -10.28
CA VAL A 601 -4.94 15.59 -10.03
C VAL A 601 -5.62 14.42 -9.31
N SER A 602 -5.33 13.17 -9.71
CA SER A 602 -5.88 11.98 -9.06
C SER A 602 -5.31 11.81 -7.66
N LYS A 603 -4.01 12.04 -7.49
CA LYS A 603 -3.34 11.98 -6.20
C LYS A 603 -3.98 12.95 -5.21
N GLN A 604 -4.24 14.20 -5.65
CA GLN A 604 -4.95 15.20 -4.87
C GLN A 604 -6.38 14.76 -4.52
N LYS A 605 -7.17 14.28 -5.49
CA LYS A 605 -8.55 13.80 -5.23
C LYS A 605 -8.60 12.65 -4.22
N ILE A 606 -7.66 11.71 -4.29
CA ILE A 606 -7.60 10.62 -3.30
C ILE A 606 -7.18 11.18 -1.94
N TYR A 607 -6.21 12.10 -1.91
CA TYR A 607 -5.77 12.78 -0.69
C TYR A 607 -6.93 13.50 0.03
N GLU A 608 -7.69 14.30 -0.71
CA GLU A 608 -8.89 14.99 -0.20
C GLU A 608 -9.95 13.99 0.29
N SER A 609 -10.17 12.90 -0.45
CA SER A 609 -11.09 11.82 -0.04
C SER A 609 -10.66 11.19 1.30
N ILE A 610 -9.36 10.97 1.53
CA ILE A 610 -8.85 10.47 2.83
C ILE A 610 -9.09 11.50 3.94
N ASN A 611 -8.82 12.78 3.67
CA ASN A 611 -8.98 13.85 4.67
C ASN A 611 -10.44 14.00 5.08
N ASN A 612 -11.34 14.09 4.10
CA ASN A 612 -12.76 14.38 4.30
C ASN A 612 -13.56 13.18 4.82
N THR A 613 -13.06 11.95 4.66
CA THR A 613 -13.76 10.75 5.13
C THR A 613 -13.57 10.55 6.63
N SER A 614 -14.65 10.43 7.40
CA SER A 614 -14.58 10.01 8.81
C SER A 614 -14.67 8.49 8.91
N PHE A 615 -13.62 7.86 9.46
CA PHE A 615 -13.60 6.44 9.81
C PHE A 615 -14.14 6.15 11.21
N SER A 616 -14.70 7.14 11.91
CA SER A 616 -15.15 7.00 13.30
C SER A 616 -16.61 6.55 13.45
N ARG A 617 -17.20 5.97 12.40
CA ARG A 617 -18.61 5.57 12.41
C ARG A 617 -18.79 4.25 13.16
N VAL A 618 -19.70 4.22 14.13
CA VAL A 618 -20.02 3.00 14.92
C VAL A 618 -20.39 1.82 14.03
N ALA A 619 -21.08 2.07 12.90
CA ALA A 619 -21.41 1.02 11.93
C ALA A 619 -20.17 0.34 11.35
N LEU A 620 -19.11 1.11 11.03
CA LEU A 620 -17.84 0.57 10.55
C LEU A 620 -17.17 -0.27 11.64
N PHE A 621 -17.15 0.21 12.89
CA PHE A 621 -16.55 -0.55 13.99
C PHE A 621 -17.28 -1.86 14.25
N LYS A 622 -18.63 -1.86 14.22
CA LYS A 622 -19.44 -3.08 14.34
C LYS A 622 -19.18 -4.05 13.19
N GLU A 623 -19.07 -3.56 11.96
CA GLU A 623 -18.70 -4.38 10.79
C GLU A 623 -17.32 -5.02 10.98
N LYS A 624 -16.28 -4.26 11.35
CA LYS A 624 -14.93 -4.78 11.53
C LYS A 624 -14.81 -5.72 12.73
N TYR A 625 -15.49 -5.41 13.83
CA TYR A 625 -15.61 -6.30 14.97
C TYR A 625 -16.23 -7.63 14.59
N ASN A 626 -17.37 -7.62 13.89
CA ASN A 626 -18.03 -8.85 13.46
C ASN A 626 -17.14 -9.66 12.51
N ASN A 627 -16.50 -9.01 11.52
CA ASN A 627 -15.61 -9.71 10.59
C ASN A 627 -14.44 -10.41 11.31
N LEU A 628 -13.82 -9.75 12.30
CA LEU A 628 -12.73 -10.36 13.07
C LEU A 628 -13.24 -11.42 14.06
N LYS A 629 -14.40 -11.20 14.69
CA LYS A 629 -15.07 -12.20 15.55
C LYS A 629 -15.35 -13.47 14.76
N PHE A 630 -15.91 -13.35 13.56
CA PHE A 630 -16.16 -14.45 12.64
C PHE A 630 -14.85 -15.16 12.28
N LYS A 631 -13.80 -14.41 11.92
CA LYS A 631 -12.49 -15.00 11.62
C LYS A 631 -11.91 -15.82 12.77
N LEU A 632 -12.04 -15.35 14.02
CA LEU A 632 -11.42 -15.94 15.20
C LEU A 632 -12.30 -16.96 15.94
N GLY A 633 -13.61 -16.96 15.74
CA GLY A 633 -14.56 -17.77 16.50
C GLY A 633 -14.72 -17.36 17.97
N LYS A 634 -14.21 -16.19 18.35
CA LYS A 634 -14.26 -15.65 19.72
C LYS A 634 -14.43 -14.13 19.68
N ILE A 635 -14.84 -13.53 20.80
CA ILE A 635 -14.83 -12.07 20.97
C ILE A 635 -13.38 -11.58 20.79
N PRO A 636 -13.09 -10.75 19.76
CA PRO A 636 -11.76 -10.23 19.54
C PRO A 636 -11.36 -9.25 20.64
N LEU A 637 -10.08 -9.22 20.95
CA LEU A 637 -9.44 -8.25 21.83
C LEU A 637 -8.63 -7.22 21.01
N LEU A 638 -8.14 -6.15 21.63
CA LEU A 638 -7.37 -5.09 20.95
C LEU A 638 -6.10 -5.66 20.28
N CYS A 639 -5.40 -6.57 20.95
CA CYS A 639 -4.24 -7.26 20.38
C CYS A 639 -4.62 -8.09 19.13
N ASP A 640 -5.81 -8.71 19.11
CA ASP A 640 -6.25 -9.49 17.96
C ASP A 640 -6.44 -8.58 16.73
N PHE A 641 -7.02 -7.38 16.91
CA PHE A 641 -7.16 -6.38 15.83
C PHE A 641 -5.81 -5.91 15.30
N TYR A 642 -4.87 -5.60 16.20
CA TYR A 642 -3.56 -5.09 15.81
C TYR A 642 -2.74 -6.15 15.05
N ASN A 643 -2.72 -7.40 15.55
CA ASN A 643 -1.98 -8.50 14.92
C ASN A 643 -2.53 -8.92 13.55
N ASN A 644 -3.85 -8.82 13.34
CA ASN A 644 -4.45 -9.15 12.05
C ASN A 644 -4.39 -7.98 11.03
N ALA A 645 -3.91 -6.80 11.44
CA ALA A 645 -3.92 -5.57 10.65
C ALA A 645 -5.29 -5.23 10.01
N ASP A 646 -6.38 -5.70 10.62
CA ASP A 646 -7.74 -5.60 10.08
C ASP A 646 -8.45 -4.29 10.47
N PHE A 647 -8.05 -3.66 11.58
CA PHE A 647 -8.58 -2.36 12.03
C PHE A 647 -7.67 -1.72 13.08
N ASN A 648 -7.46 -0.39 13.04
CA ASN A 648 -6.68 0.31 14.07
C ASN A 648 -7.49 0.41 15.39
N PRO A 649 -7.03 -0.22 16.50
CA PRO A 649 -7.75 -0.19 17.77
C PRO A 649 -7.91 1.20 18.37
N GLU A 650 -7.02 2.16 18.06
CA GLU A 650 -7.16 3.54 18.54
C GLU A 650 -8.41 4.25 18.02
N LEU A 651 -8.90 3.89 16.83
CA LEU A 651 -10.14 4.45 16.31
C LEU A 651 -11.34 4.08 17.21
N ILE A 652 -11.31 2.88 17.80
CA ILE A 652 -12.32 2.45 18.78
C ILE A 652 -12.15 3.24 20.07
N LEU A 653 -10.93 3.28 20.63
CA LEU A 653 -10.64 3.89 21.94
C LEU A 653 -10.79 5.42 21.96
N ALA A 654 -10.60 6.08 20.80
CA ALA A 654 -10.76 7.53 20.66
C ALA A 654 -12.24 7.97 20.56
N HIS A 655 -13.19 7.04 20.44
CA HIS A 655 -14.58 7.37 20.23
C HIS A 655 -15.30 7.76 21.53
N ASN A 656 -15.96 8.93 21.53
CA ASN A 656 -16.54 9.52 22.73
C ASN A 656 -17.64 8.67 23.40
N GLN A 657 -18.38 7.85 22.64
CA GLN A 657 -19.48 7.03 23.20
C GLN A 657 -18.98 5.79 23.95
N PHE A 658 -17.76 5.32 23.69
CA PHE A 658 -17.18 4.13 24.32
C PHE A 658 -15.67 4.35 24.54
N PRO A 659 -15.31 5.11 25.58
CA PRO A 659 -13.93 5.54 25.84
C PRO A 659 -12.97 4.42 26.31
N CYS A 660 -13.45 3.18 26.43
CA CYS A 660 -12.65 1.99 26.67
C CYS A 660 -13.31 0.78 25.98
N TYR A 661 -12.54 -0.29 25.79
CA TYR A 661 -12.99 -1.45 25.00
C TYR A 661 -14.18 -2.20 25.63
N HIS A 662 -14.26 -2.28 26.97
CA HIS A 662 -15.41 -2.86 27.66
C HIS A 662 -16.74 -2.16 27.29
N LEU A 663 -16.75 -0.82 27.26
CA LEU A 663 -17.95 -0.05 26.88
C LEU A 663 -18.29 -0.21 25.39
N PHE A 664 -17.29 -0.44 24.55
CA PHE A 664 -17.50 -0.77 23.14
C PHE A 664 -18.20 -2.13 22.99
N LEU A 665 -17.73 -3.16 23.73
CA LEU A 665 -18.38 -4.48 23.73
C LEU A 665 -19.83 -4.41 24.21
N ASN A 666 -20.11 -3.69 25.32
CA ASN A 666 -21.48 -3.46 25.81
C ASN A 666 -22.42 -2.85 24.74
N LYS A 667 -21.86 -2.14 23.76
CA LYS A 667 -22.63 -1.49 22.70
C LYS A 667 -22.82 -2.35 21.45
N VAL A 668 -21.87 -3.23 21.16
CA VAL A 668 -21.75 -3.89 19.85
C VAL A 668 -22.08 -5.39 19.93
N GLU A 669 -21.77 -6.02 21.06
CA GLU A 669 -22.00 -7.45 21.32
C GLU A 669 -23.28 -7.63 22.12
N ASP A 670 -24.32 -8.18 21.49
CA ASP A 670 -25.66 -8.28 22.07
C ASP A 670 -25.70 -9.24 23.29
N ASP A 671 -24.82 -10.24 23.35
CA ASP A 671 -24.73 -11.25 24.41
C ASP A 671 -23.59 -11.00 25.43
N TYR A 672 -23.04 -9.78 25.49
CA TYR A 672 -21.96 -9.46 26.42
C TYR A 672 -22.50 -9.19 27.84
N LEU A 673 -22.25 -10.13 28.76
CA LEU A 673 -22.82 -10.14 30.11
C LEU A 673 -21.88 -9.64 31.22
N ASP A 674 -20.63 -9.33 30.89
CA ASP A 674 -19.69 -8.82 31.88
C ASP A 674 -20.14 -7.43 32.37
N THR A 675 -20.00 -7.18 33.67
CA THR A 675 -20.32 -5.87 34.27
C THR A 675 -19.12 -5.38 35.06
N LEU A 676 -18.75 -4.12 34.89
CA LEU A 676 -17.71 -3.46 35.66
C LEU A 676 -18.32 -2.32 36.48
N SER A 677 -17.74 -2.04 37.64
CA SER A 677 -18.09 -0.87 38.44
C SER A 677 -17.63 0.43 37.76
N ASP A 678 -18.24 1.56 38.13
CA ASP A 678 -17.88 2.87 37.56
C ASP A 678 -16.40 3.21 37.77
N ASP A 679 -15.82 2.84 38.92
CA ASP A 679 -14.40 3.10 39.21
C ASP A 679 -13.46 2.23 38.35
N GLU A 680 -13.83 0.96 38.11
CA GLU A 680 -13.11 0.07 37.19
C GLU A 680 -13.16 0.62 35.76
N ILE A 681 -14.32 1.10 35.32
CA ILE A 681 -14.49 1.72 34.00
C ILE A 681 -13.63 2.98 33.89
N ASN A 682 -13.66 3.86 34.89
CA ASN A 682 -12.87 5.09 34.90
C ASN A 682 -11.35 4.82 34.84
N SER A 683 -10.89 3.80 35.56
CA SER A 683 -9.50 3.32 35.48
C SER A 683 -9.14 2.82 34.07
N LEU A 684 -9.99 1.98 33.46
CA LEU A 684 -9.76 1.51 32.08
C LEU A 684 -9.79 2.65 31.06
N VAL A 685 -10.65 3.65 31.24
CA VAL A 685 -10.72 4.84 30.39
C VAL A 685 -9.43 5.66 30.49
N PHE A 686 -8.89 5.82 31.69
CA PHE A 686 -7.59 6.48 31.89
C PHE A 686 -6.49 5.78 31.10
N ILE A 687 -6.37 4.46 31.25
CA ILE A 687 -5.34 3.65 30.59
C ILE A 687 -5.54 3.64 29.07
N SER A 688 -6.77 3.46 28.61
CA SER A 688 -7.13 3.42 27.19
C SER A 688 -6.81 4.74 26.47
N GLN A 689 -7.11 5.89 27.08
CA GLN A 689 -6.95 7.19 26.42
C GLN A 689 -5.52 7.74 26.49
N ASN A 690 -4.74 7.35 27.51
CA ASN A 690 -3.42 7.93 27.72
C ASN A 690 -2.28 6.96 27.45
N LEU A 691 -2.45 5.66 27.69
CA LEU A 691 -1.36 4.67 27.65
C LEU A 691 -1.46 3.75 26.43
N ALA A 692 -2.66 3.49 25.92
CA ALA A 692 -2.87 2.59 24.76
C ALA A 692 -2.16 3.05 23.48
N ASN A 693 -1.77 4.33 23.40
CA ASN A 693 -1.04 4.86 22.25
C ASN A 693 0.37 4.29 22.07
N GLY A 694 0.89 3.58 23.08
CA GLY A 694 2.15 2.87 23.01
C GLY A 694 3.37 3.77 22.79
N LYS A 695 3.27 5.09 22.99
CA LYS A 695 4.39 6.03 22.74
C LYS A 695 5.53 5.91 23.75
N ARG A 696 5.26 5.35 24.94
CA ARG A 696 6.22 5.14 26.02
C ARG A 696 5.89 3.87 26.81
N PRO A 697 6.85 2.96 27.06
CA PRO A 697 6.59 1.68 27.72
C PRO A 697 6.64 1.77 29.26
N HIS A 698 7.19 2.85 29.80
CA HIS A 698 7.49 3.04 31.22
C HIS A 698 6.26 2.83 32.12
N GLU A 699 5.17 3.54 31.85
CA GLU A 699 3.91 3.45 32.61
C GLU A 699 3.36 2.01 32.59
N ILE A 700 3.45 1.35 31.43
CA ILE A 700 2.92 0.01 31.23
C ILE A 700 3.72 -1.02 32.02
N LEU A 701 5.05 -0.92 32.01
CA LEU A 701 5.92 -1.79 32.80
C LEU A 701 5.71 -1.62 34.30
N ILE A 702 5.46 -0.39 34.78
CA ILE A 702 5.10 -0.13 36.18
C ILE A 702 3.80 -0.86 36.53
N LEU A 703 2.75 -0.72 35.71
CA LEU A 703 1.47 -1.41 35.93
C LEU A 703 1.62 -2.94 35.90
N LYS A 704 2.34 -3.51 34.92
CA LYS A 704 2.63 -4.94 34.85
C LYS A 704 3.43 -5.43 36.08
N CYS A 705 4.38 -4.64 36.57
CA CYS A 705 5.12 -4.96 37.80
C CYS A 705 4.22 -4.96 39.03
N LEU A 706 3.31 -3.98 39.16
CA LEU A 706 2.33 -3.92 40.24
C LEU A 706 1.40 -5.13 40.22
N MET A 707 0.90 -5.52 39.04
CA MET A 707 0.04 -6.69 38.87
C MET A 707 0.74 -8.00 39.21
N ALA A 708 2.03 -8.13 38.85
CA ALA A 708 2.79 -9.36 39.08
C ALA A 708 3.36 -9.48 40.50
N ASN A 709 3.85 -8.39 41.09
CA ASN A 709 4.64 -8.40 42.33
C ASN A 709 3.98 -7.65 43.50
N ASN A 710 2.83 -7.01 43.30
CA ASN A 710 2.19 -6.08 44.25
C ASN A 710 3.05 -4.84 44.62
N CYS A 711 4.17 -4.63 43.94
CA CYS A 711 5.02 -3.45 44.07
C CYS A 711 5.89 -3.27 42.82
N PHE A 712 6.51 -2.10 42.70
CA PHE A 712 7.57 -1.87 41.74
C PHE A 712 8.74 -1.16 42.42
N ASP A 713 9.91 -1.31 41.80
CA ASP A 713 11.15 -0.66 42.21
C ASP A 713 11.78 0.00 40.98
N VAL A 714 12.35 1.19 41.16
CA VAL A 714 12.88 2.01 40.05
C VAL A 714 14.04 1.28 39.34
N ASP A 715 14.93 0.64 40.09
CA ASP A 715 16.06 -0.11 39.52
C ASP A 715 15.54 -1.32 38.74
N LYS A 716 14.49 -1.99 39.24
CA LYS A 716 13.85 -3.10 38.53
C LYS A 716 13.22 -2.65 37.21
N ILE A 717 12.52 -1.50 37.19
CA ILE A 717 11.93 -0.95 35.97
C ILE A 717 13.01 -0.55 34.97
N SER A 718 14.07 0.12 35.43
CA SER A 718 15.24 0.47 34.60
C SER A 718 15.86 -0.77 33.95
N ASN A 719 16.07 -1.84 34.72
CA ASN A 719 16.59 -3.11 34.21
C ASN A 719 15.67 -3.77 33.17
N LEU A 720 14.35 -3.68 33.33
CA LEU A 720 13.39 -4.20 32.35
C LEU A 720 13.41 -3.39 31.05
N LEU A 721 13.45 -2.06 31.15
CA LEU A 721 13.55 -1.15 30.01
C LEU A 721 14.81 -1.43 29.19
N PHE A 722 15.96 -1.59 29.87
CA PHE A 722 17.21 -1.96 29.21
C PHE A 722 17.12 -3.33 28.55
N LYS A 723 16.69 -4.36 29.29
CA LYS A 723 16.69 -5.74 28.80
C LYS A 723 15.72 -5.96 27.63
N MET A 724 14.56 -5.31 27.65
CA MET A 724 13.52 -5.51 26.65
C MET A 724 13.66 -4.56 25.45
N TYR A 725 14.08 -3.32 25.69
CA TYR A 725 14.01 -2.24 24.69
C TYR A 725 15.34 -1.49 24.48
N GLY A 726 16.41 -1.86 25.20
CA GLY A 726 17.71 -1.19 25.10
C GLY A 726 17.75 0.24 25.65
N ILE A 727 16.80 0.61 26.50
CA ILE A 727 16.73 1.96 27.10
C ILE A 727 17.55 1.98 28.38
N GLU A 728 18.63 2.76 28.40
CA GLU A 728 19.54 2.92 29.55
C GLU A 728 19.31 4.27 30.27
N ASP A 729 19.46 4.27 31.60
CA ASP A 729 19.56 5.47 32.45
C ASP A 729 18.42 6.52 32.35
N ASP A 730 17.21 6.13 31.94
CA ASP A 730 16.07 7.05 31.74
C ASP A 730 15.24 7.34 33.02
N LEU A 731 15.92 7.66 34.12
CA LEU A 731 15.30 7.89 35.44
C LEU A 731 14.22 8.99 35.41
N LYS A 732 14.45 10.07 34.65
CA LYS A 732 13.48 11.18 34.53
C LYS A 732 12.17 10.74 33.89
N SER A 733 12.21 9.81 32.93
CA SER A 733 10.98 9.28 32.36
C SER A 733 10.29 8.26 33.24
N ILE A 734 11.02 7.53 34.09
CA ILE A 734 10.41 6.72 35.16
C ILE A 734 9.67 7.64 36.16
N GLU A 735 10.29 8.73 36.60
CA GLU A 735 9.64 9.73 37.47
C GLU A 735 8.40 10.35 36.81
N SER A 736 8.50 10.73 35.53
CA SER A 736 7.37 11.22 34.74
C SER A 736 6.25 10.19 34.63
N ALA A 737 6.58 8.91 34.42
CA ALA A 737 5.60 7.82 34.36
C ALA A 737 4.87 7.64 35.70
N ILE A 738 5.58 7.73 36.82
CA ILE A 738 4.98 7.72 38.17
C ILE A 738 4.04 8.92 38.33
N ASN A 739 4.45 10.12 37.92
CA ASN A 739 3.64 11.34 37.98
C ASN A 739 2.33 11.22 37.18
N ILE A 740 2.36 10.54 36.03
CA ILE A 740 1.17 10.28 35.21
C ILE A 740 0.23 9.28 35.89
N LEU A 741 0.78 8.19 36.44
CA LEU A 741 -0.02 7.19 37.14
C LEU A 741 -0.61 7.70 38.47
N LYS A 742 0.02 8.71 39.09
CA LYS A 742 -0.57 9.47 40.21
C LYS A 742 -1.61 10.51 39.77
N LEU A 743 -1.82 10.66 38.47
CA LEU A 743 -2.65 11.68 37.83
C LEU A 743 -2.13 13.12 37.99
N ASP A 744 -0.98 13.35 38.63
CA ASP A 744 -0.44 14.66 38.97
C ASP A 744 -0.01 15.50 37.74
N PHE A 745 0.23 14.84 36.61
CA PHE A 745 0.44 15.49 35.32
C PHE A 745 -0.80 16.25 34.80
N PHE A 746 -2.01 15.77 35.10
CA PHE A 746 -3.24 16.28 34.48
C PHE A 746 -3.82 17.48 35.25
N VAL A 747 -4.53 18.34 34.54
CA VAL A 747 -5.30 19.45 35.15
C VAL A 747 -6.54 18.93 35.88
N ASP A 748 -7.02 19.65 36.89
CA ASP A 748 -8.12 19.18 37.77
C ASP A 748 -9.40 18.75 37.02
N LYS A 749 -9.73 19.45 35.93
CA LYS A 749 -10.86 19.09 35.08
C LYS A 749 -10.71 17.72 34.40
N GLU A 750 -9.51 17.37 33.98
CA GLU A 750 -9.23 16.05 33.40
C GLU A 750 -9.13 14.98 34.50
N LYS A 751 -8.52 15.29 35.65
CA LYS A 751 -8.50 14.39 36.82
C LYS A 751 -9.91 13.96 37.22
N ALA A 752 -10.86 14.90 37.23
CA ALA A 752 -12.26 14.61 37.54
C ALA A 752 -12.92 13.59 36.59
N LYS A 753 -12.43 13.44 35.34
CA LYS A 753 -12.93 12.45 34.37
C LYS A 753 -12.55 11.02 34.73
N TYR A 754 -11.40 10.83 35.40
CA TYR A 754 -10.84 9.51 35.71
C TYR A 754 -11.18 9.01 37.12
N GLY A 755 -11.89 9.83 37.91
CA GLY A 755 -12.18 9.55 39.32
C GLY A 755 -10.91 9.46 40.18
N ILE A 756 -11.08 9.10 41.46
CA ILE A 756 -9.97 8.88 42.39
C ILE A 756 -9.49 7.44 42.17
N THR A 757 -8.75 7.21 41.09
CA THR A 757 -8.08 5.92 40.85
C THR A 757 -6.67 6.01 41.41
N THR A 758 -6.39 5.27 42.47
CA THR A 758 -5.02 5.18 43.03
C THR A 758 -4.45 3.83 42.65
N PHE A 759 -3.38 3.76 41.84
CA PHE A 759 -2.77 2.46 41.46
C PHE A 759 -1.82 1.92 42.55
N PHE A 760 -1.12 2.81 43.26
CA PHE A 760 -0.12 2.46 44.27
C PHE A 760 -0.01 3.52 45.37
N ASP A 761 0.57 3.14 46.52
CA ASP A 761 0.82 4.01 47.67
C ASP A 761 2.17 4.75 47.58
N GLU A 762 2.49 5.57 48.59
CA GLU A 762 3.75 6.33 48.65
C GLU A 762 5.01 5.44 48.70
N ASN A 763 4.85 4.15 49.04
CA ASN A 763 5.94 3.17 49.09
C ASN A 763 6.02 2.32 47.82
N ASN A 764 5.38 2.74 46.72
CA ASN A 764 5.31 2.03 45.44
C ASN A 764 4.70 0.62 45.55
N ARG A 765 3.84 0.39 46.57
CA ARG A 765 3.06 -0.85 46.73
C ARG A 765 1.68 -0.67 46.14
N ILE A 766 1.11 -1.76 45.63
CA ILE A 766 -0.24 -1.77 45.04
C ILE A 766 -1.27 -1.24 46.05
N SER A 767 -2.16 -0.37 45.59
CA SER A 767 -3.24 0.14 46.44
C SER A 767 -4.31 -0.94 46.68
N ASN A 768 -5.07 -0.84 47.77
CA ASN A 768 -6.19 -1.75 48.02
C ASN A 768 -7.27 -1.65 46.93
N GLN A 769 -7.51 -0.45 46.41
CA GLN A 769 -8.50 -0.21 45.36
C GLN A 769 -8.09 -0.94 44.07
N PHE A 770 -6.87 -0.72 43.59
CA PHE A 770 -6.38 -1.36 42.37
C PHE A 770 -6.23 -2.88 42.55
N LYS A 771 -5.81 -3.33 43.74
CA LYS A 771 -5.79 -4.76 44.10
C LYS A 771 -7.18 -5.41 43.98
N ASN A 772 -8.24 -4.71 44.40
CA ASN A 772 -9.62 -5.19 44.24
C ASN A 772 -10.01 -5.23 42.75
N PHE A 773 -9.67 -4.22 41.96
CA PHE A 773 -9.96 -4.22 40.52
C PHE A 773 -9.30 -5.40 39.80
N ILE A 774 -8.00 -5.65 40.02
CA ILE A 774 -7.29 -6.76 39.35
C ILE A 774 -7.74 -8.15 39.84
N SER A 775 -8.48 -8.23 40.95
CA SER A 775 -9.08 -9.49 41.42
C SER A 775 -10.37 -9.84 40.67
N HIS A 776 -10.93 -8.89 39.92
CA HIS A 776 -12.05 -9.10 39.04
C HIS A 776 -11.56 -9.56 37.66
N ASP A 777 -11.90 -10.79 37.28
CA ASP A 777 -11.38 -11.43 36.08
C ASP A 777 -11.64 -10.63 34.79
N SER A 778 -12.84 -10.06 34.63
CA SER A 778 -13.18 -9.26 33.45
C SER A 778 -12.35 -7.98 33.35
N TYR A 779 -12.22 -7.24 34.47
CA TYR A 779 -11.37 -6.04 34.52
C TYR A 779 -9.92 -6.38 34.19
N ARG A 780 -9.37 -7.44 34.82
CA ARG A 780 -7.99 -7.88 34.61
C ARG A 780 -7.75 -8.24 33.14
N LYS A 781 -8.68 -8.95 32.50
CA LYS A 781 -8.58 -9.30 31.08
C LYS A 781 -8.49 -8.08 30.18
N HIS A 782 -9.37 -7.09 30.38
CA HIS A 782 -9.34 -5.83 29.61
C HIS A 782 -8.08 -5.01 29.87
N LEU A 783 -7.62 -4.98 31.12
CA LEU A 783 -6.40 -4.31 31.50
C LEU A 783 -5.18 -4.94 30.82
N ASP A 784 -5.02 -6.26 30.93
CA ASP A 784 -3.90 -6.97 30.31
C ASP A 784 -3.86 -6.75 28.79
N ASP A 785 -5.01 -6.83 28.12
CA ASP A 785 -5.11 -6.60 26.67
C ASP A 785 -4.71 -5.17 26.25
N VAL A 786 -5.19 -4.13 26.93
CA VAL A 786 -4.80 -2.75 26.62
C VAL A 786 -3.30 -2.52 26.84
N LEU A 787 -2.73 -3.09 27.91
CA LEU A 787 -1.31 -2.97 28.21
C LEU A 787 -0.44 -3.73 27.19
N ASP A 788 -0.84 -4.95 26.82
CA ASP A 788 -0.12 -5.76 25.84
C ASP A 788 -0.19 -5.13 24.45
N TYR A 789 -1.36 -4.62 24.06
CA TYR A 789 -1.53 -3.85 22.82
C TYR A 789 -0.58 -2.65 22.78
N ALA A 790 -0.47 -1.91 23.88
CA ALA A 790 0.36 -0.73 23.94
C ALA A 790 1.87 -1.04 23.86
N LEU A 791 2.32 -2.15 24.47
CA LEU A 791 3.71 -2.62 24.34
C LEU A 791 4.00 -3.11 22.92
N LEU A 792 3.09 -3.88 22.34
CA LEU A 792 3.22 -4.37 20.97
C LEU A 792 3.27 -3.23 19.95
N LYS A 793 2.48 -2.17 20.18
CA LYS A 793 2.57 -0.93 19.41
C LYS A 793 3.89 -0.20 19.62
N TYR A 794 4.39 -0.15 20.85
CA TYR A 794 5.71 0.43 21.14
C TYR A 794 6.81 -0.28 20.35
N GLU A 795 6.85 -1.61 20.40
CA GLU A 795 7.86 -2.42 19.68
C GLU A 795 7.82 -2.20 18.17
N ASN A 796 6.63 -2.24 17.58
CA ASN A 796 6.47 -2.15 16.14
C ASN A 796 6.65 -0.73 15.60
N VAL A 797 6.21 0.29 16.34
CA VAL A 797 6.17 1.67 15.85
C VAL A 797 7.20 2.55 16.52
N TYR A 798 7.35 2.50 17.84
CA TYR A 798 8.11 3.50 18.60
C TYR A 798 9.49 3.04 19.08
N LEU A 799 9.87 1.79 18.83
CA LEU A 799 11.22 1.29 19.15
C LEU A 799 12.28 2.10 18.40
N GLY A 800 13.43 2.33 19.05
CA GLY A 800 14.55 3.11 18.52
C GLY A 800 14.35 4.62 18.62
N GLN A 801 13.82 5.11 19.75
CA GLN A 801 13.73 6.55 20.03
C GLN A 801 15.14 7.14 20.14
N ASN A 802 15.38 8.27 19.49
CA ASN A 802 16.71 8.87 19.39
C ASN A 802 16.83 10.12 20.28
N GLU A 803 18.08 10.55 20.49
CA GLU A 803 18.42 11.88 21.06
C GLU A 803 18.08 12.12 22.54
N GLY A 804 17.94 11.04 23.32
CA GLY A 804 17.78 11.12 24.78
C GLY A 804 16.43 11.67 25.23
N VAL A 805 15.38 11.47 24.43
CA VAL A 805 13.97 11.75 24.75
C VAL A 805 13.08 10.64 24.19
N ASN A 806 11.88 10.47 24.74
CA ASN A 806 10.96 9.41 24.32
C ASN A 806 10.16 9.79 23.04
N LEU A 807 10.86 10.27 21.99
CA LEU A 807 10.28 10.69 20.71
C LEU A 807 10.98 9.96 19.56
N LYS A 808 10.19 9.40 18.64
CA LYS A 808 10.68 8.76 17.41
C LYS A 808 10.54 9.73 16.24
N LEU A 809 11.59 9.83 15.43
CA LEU A 809 11.59 10.67 14.24
C LEU A 809 10.48 10.25 13.27
N PHE A 810 9.86 11.25 12.66
CA PHE A 810 8.84 11.13 11.61
C PHE A 810 7.54 10.44 12.03
N GLU A 811 7.34 10.26 13.34
CA GLU A 811 6.07 9.83 13.91
C GLU A 811 5.28 11.01 14.49
N LYS A 812 3.98 10.80 14.69
CA LYS A 812 3.05 11.87 15.06
C LYS A 812 2.83 12.01 16.56
N TYR A 813 2.86 13.26 17.01
CA TYR A 813 2.70 13.65 18.40
C TYR A 813 1.76 14.83 18.55
N SER A 814 0.86 14.73 19.53
CA SER A 814 0.09 15.87 19.98
C SER A 814 0.95 16.79 20.88
N ARG A 815 0.49 18.01 21.13
CA ARG A 815 1.11 18.90 22.13
C ARG A 815 1.13 18.28 23.53
N LYS A 816 0.11 17.51 23.88
CA LYS A 816 0.04 16.79 25.16
C LYS A 816 1.09 15.69 25.24
N ASP A 817 1.29 14.95 24.14
CA ASP A 817 2.37 13.97 24.05
C ASP A 817 3.74 14.63 24.19
N ALA A 818 3.97 15.78 23.58
CA ALA A 818 5.23 16.51 23.75
C ALA A 818 5.49 16.89 25.21
N CYS A 819 4.50 17.44 25.94
CA CYS A 819 4.62 17.67 27.38
C CYS A 819 4.99 16.38 28.14
N ARG A 820 4.29 15.28 27.82
CA ARG A 820 4.45 13.98 28.48
C ARG A 820 5.85 13.37 28.24
N LEU A 821 6.28 13.32 26.98
CA LEU A 821 7.47 12.60 26.52
C LEU A 821 8.75 13.42 26.69
N LEU A 822 8.64 14.75 26.81
CA LEU A 822 9.71 15.64 27.27
C LEU A 822 9.78 15.73 28.80
N ASN A 823 9.03 14.89 29.54
CA ASN A 823 9.01 14.80 30.99
C ASN A 823 8.63 16.11 31.71
N TRP A 824 7.72 16.91 31.14
CA TRP A 824 7.20 18.07 31.85
C TRP A 824 6.33 17.63 33.03
N PRO A 825 6.34 18.37 34.16
CA PRO A 825 5.61 17.98 35.36
C PRO A 825 4.08 18.07 35.19
N HIS A 826 3.58 18.91 34.28
CA HIS A 826 2.15 19.14 34.06
C HIS A 826 1.79 19.27 32.57
N ASP A 827 0.52 19.01 32.24
CA ASP A 827 -0.04 19.22 30.90
C ASP A 827 -0.25 20.71 30.60
N ASP A 828 0.76 21.30 29.98
CA ASP A 828 0.77 22.69 29.51
C ASP A 828 0.29 22.86 28.05
N SER A 829 -0.27 21.80 27.43
CA SER A 829 -0.58 21.78 25.99
C SER A 829 -1.52 22.90 25.55
N SER A 830 -2.50 23.26 26.38
CA SER A 830 -3.46 24.34 26.14
C SER A 830 -2.83 25.73 26.02
N THR A 831 -1.64 25.94 26.59
CA THR A 831 -0.93 27.22 26.63
C THR A 831 0.39 27.19 25.86
N MET A 832 0.62 26.12 25.08
CA MET A 832 1.81 25.94 24.25
C MET A 832 1.73 26.70 22.92
N TYR A 833 0.54 26.88 22.35
CA TYR A 833 0.34 27.56 21.06
C TYR A 833 1.30 27.03 19.95
N GLY A 834 2.13 27.89 19.37
CA GLY A 834 3.15 27.52 18.37
C GLY A 834 4.50 27.10 18.97
N TYR A 835 4.85 27.53 20.18
CA TYR A 835 6.06 27.08 20.88
C TYR A 835 6.04 27.52 22.34
N ARG A 836 6.82 26.84 23.19
CA ARG A 836 7.02 27.26 24.58
C ARG A 836 8.38 26.83 25.11
N ILE A 837 9.07 27.72 25.81
CA ILE A 837 10.38 27.44 26.44
C ILE A 837 10.17 27.14 27.92
N LYS A 838 10.38 25.88 28.33
CA LYS A 838 10.28 25.43 29.74
C LYS A 838 11.12 24.18 29.97
N HIS A 839 11.55 23.98 31.22
CA HIS A 839 12.24 22.76 31.67
C HIS A 839 13.48 22.38 30.84
N GLY A 840 14.19 23.37 30.29
CA GLY A 840 15.36 23.15 29.41
C GLY A 840 15.01 22.65 28.01
N THR A 841 13.73 22.76 27.60
CA THR A 841 13.24 22.34 26.28
C THR A 841 12.43 23.43 25.60
N CYS A 842 12.40 23.42 24.27
CA CYS A 842 11.55 24.26 23.43
C CYS A 842 10.91 23.43 22.32
N PRO A 843 9.75 22.80 22.56
CA PRO A 843 8.95 22.25 21.47
C PRO A 843 8.36 23.38 20.61
N ILE A 844 8.54 23.28 19.30
CA ILE A 844 8.01 24.18 18.27
C ILE A 844 7.02 23.40 17.40
N PHE A 845 5.80 23.90 17.26
CA PHE A 845 4.70 23.32 16.49
C PHE A 845 4.36 24.23 15.31
N VAL A 846 4.49 23.69 14.10
CA VAL A 846 4.27 24.41 12.84
C VAL A 846 3.15 23.73 12.05
N THR A 847 2.14 24.51 11.65
CA THR A 847 1.21 24.13 10.58
C THR A 847 1.71 24.81 9.31
N TYR A 848 2.03 24.02 8.29
CA TYR A 848 2.69 24.46 7.06
C TYR A 848 1.72 25.27 6.18
N ASP A 849 0.62 24.66 5.76
CA ASP A 849 -0.46 25.25 4.99
C ASP A 849 -1.47 25.89 5.95
N LYS A 850 -1.63 27.21 5.81
CA LYS A 850 -2.48 28.01 6.69
C LYS A 850 -3.73 28.42 5.94
N ASN A 851 -4.91 28.07 6.47
CA ASN A 851 -6.20 28.47 5.91
C ASN A 851 -6.26 29.99 5.68
N GLU A 852 -6.92 30.41 4.59
CA GLU A 852 -7.04 31.82 4.21
C GLU A 852 -7.70 32.68 5.31
N ASP A 853 -8.59 32.07 6.11
CA ASP A 853 -9.37 32.67 7.20
C ASP A 853 -8.60 32.88 8.52
N ILE A 854 -7.31 32.51 8.59
CA ILE A 854 -6.49 32.75 9.79
C ILE A 854 -6.05 34.22 9.84
N SER A 855 -5.99 34.81 11.05
CA SER A 855 -5.58 36.21 11.24
C SER A 855 -4.26 36.52 10.52
N GLU A 856 -4.15 37.69 9.88
CA GLU A 856 -2.93 38.11 9.18
C GLU A 856 -1.71 38.13 10.12
N SER A 857 -1.94 38.40 11.41
CA SER A 857 -0.88 38.41 12.44
C SER A 857 -0.30 37.04 12.78
N THR A 858 -0.84 35.98 12.18
CA THR A 858 -0.48 34.58 12.37
C THR A 858 -0.11 33.85 11.07
N LYS A 859 -0.16 34.53 9.91
CA LYS A 859 0.33 34.04 8.61
C LYS A 859 1.86 34.13 8.51
N TYR A 860 2.55 33.44 9.43
CA TYR A 860 4.01 33.34 9.40
C TYR A 860 4.48 32.58 8.14
N LYS A 861 5.63 32.95 7.58
CA LYS A 861 6.26 32.24 6.46
C LYS A 861 7.23 31.20 7.00
N ASP A 862 6.67 30.17 7.63
CA ASP A 862 7.43 29.02 8.07
C ASP A 862 7.62 28.10 6.86
N GLU A 863 8.85 27.70 6.55
CA GLU A 863 9.13 26.93 5.35
C GLU A 863 10.36 26.03 5.52
N PHE A 864 10.35 24.90 4.82
CA PHE A 864 11.55 24.10 4.64
C PHE A 864 12.48 24.79 3.63
N ILE A 865 13.68 25.19 4.07
CA ILE A 865 14.71 25.73 3.17
C ILE A 865 15.38 24.58 2.39
N SER A 866 15.60 23.46 3.07
CA SER A 866 16.12 22.20 2.54
C SER A 866 15.72 21.06 3.47
N LYS A 867 16.10 19.81 3.14
CA LYS A 867 15.85 18.65 4.00
C LYS A 867 16.56 18.72 5.37
N GLU A 868 17.51 19.64 5.52
CA GLU A 868 18.34 19.81 6.71
C GLU A 868 18.16 21.18 7.36
N ALA A 869 17.36 22.07 6.76
CA ALA A 869 17.21 23.44 7.22
C ALA A 869 15.76 23.92 7.18
N PHE A 870 15.34 24.57 8.27
CA PHE A 870 13.97 25.06 8.44
C PHE A 870 13.97 26.54 8.83
N SER A 871 13.13 27.33 8.16
CA SER A 871 12.86 28.73 8.47
C SER A 871 11.61 28.80 9.34
N TRP A 872 11.72 29.42 10.51
CA TRP A 872 10.62 29.54 11.46
C TRP A 872 10.51 30.96 11.99
N MET A 873 9.29 31.47 12.14
CA MET A 873 9.05 32.78 12.74
C MET A 873 8.39 32.68 14.11
N THR A 874 8.86 33.52 15.03
CA THR A 874 8.25 33.66 16.35
C THR A 874 6.85 34.26 16.27
N ARG A 875 6.08 34.08 17.34
CA ARG A 875 4.80 34.76 17.53
C ARG A 875 4.91 36.30 17.46
N SER A 876 3.84 36.97 17.04
CA SER A 876 3.82 38.44 16.91
C SER A 876 4.18 39.16 18.22
N LYS A 877 4.78 40.35 18.07
CA LYS A 877 5.28 41.24 19.15
C LYS A 877 6.58 40.78 19.83
N VAL A 878 7.24 39.75 19.33
CA VAL A 878 8.56 39.32 19.82
C VAL A 878 9.66 40.13 19.10
N LYS A 879 10.59 40.68 19.89
CA LYS A 879 11.79 41.37 19.40
C LYS A 879 13.02 40.53 19.66
N LEU A 880 14.12 40.78 18.95
CA LEU A 880 15.41 40.13 19.20
C LEU A 880 15.84 40.26 20.66
N GLU A 881 15.55 41.38 21.33
CA GLU A 881 15.90 41.62 22.74
C GLU A 881 14.92 40.97 23.73
N SER A 882 13.81 40.41 23.26
CA SER A 882 12.84 39.75 24.11
C SER A 882 13.45 38.53 24.79
N LYS A 883 13.05 38.27 26.04
CA LYS A 883 13.55 37.14 26.84
C LYS A 883 13.45 35.81 26.10
N GLU A 884 12.35 35.59 25.38
CA GLU A 884 12.11 34.37 24.60
C GLU A 884 13.12 34.21 23.45
N ALA A 885 13.34 35.25 22.64
CA ALA A 885 14.32 35.22 21.56
C ALA A 885 15.74 35.06 22.09
N GLN A 886 16.09 35.75 23.18
CA GLN A 886 17.40 35.63 23.80
C GLN A 886 17.67 34.25 24.39
N ALA A 887 16.64 33.56 24.92
CA ALA A 887 16.78 32.18 25.38
C ALA A 887 17.16 31.24 24.24
N ILE A 888 16.49 31.34 23.09
CA ILE A 888 16.81 30.54 21.89
C ILE A 888 18.24 30.83 21.38
N ILE A 889 18.67 32.09 21.43
CA ILE A 889 19.98 32.50 20.89
C ILE A 889 21.14 32.11 21.80
N LYS A 890 20.99 32.28 23.12
CA LYS A 890 22.12 32.23 24.07
C LYS A 890 22.23 30.94 24.85
N ASP A 891 21.13 30.24 25.09
CA ASP A 891 21.13 29.01 25.87
C ASP A 891 21.52 27.83 24.99
N LYS A 892 22.80 27.43 25.04
CA LYS A 892 23.32 26.31 24.26
C LYS A 892 22.85 24.95 24.77
N ASP A 893 22.34 24.87 25.99
CA ASP A 893 21.85 23.64 26.59
C ASP A 893 20.34 23.45 26.33
N LEU A 894 19.66 24.45 25.76
CA LEU A 894 18.25 24.38 25.40
C LEU A 894 18.03 23.40 24.25
N LYS A 895 17.28 22.33 24.51
CA LYS A 895 16.90 21.36 23.47
C LYS A 895 15.67 21.86 22.71
N ILE A 896 15.82 22.16 21.43
CA ILE A 896 14.73 22.62 20.57
C ILE A 896 14.21 21.44 19.76
N HIS A 897 12.92 21.14 19.87
CA HIS A 897 12.27 20.00 19.25
C HIS A 897 11.24 20.49 18.23
N MET A 898 11.33 20.04 16.98
CA MET A 898 10.46 20.55 15.92
C MET A 898 9.36 19.57 15.55
N PHE A 899 8.13 20.07 15.46
CA PHE A 899 6.92 19.32 15.12
C PHE A 899 6.19 20.04 13.98
N VAL A 900 5.93 19.34 12.87
CA VAL A 900 5.35 19.92 11.66
C VAL A 900 4.13 19.10 11.22
N LYS A 901 3.05 19.77 10.83
CA LYS A 901 1.92 19.18 10.12
C LYS A 901 1.61 20.01 8.88
N LYS A 902 0.99 19.40 7.88
CA LYS A 902 0.74 20.11 6.62
C LYS A 902 -0.43 21.07 6.79
N SER A 903 -1.62 20.58 7.14
CA SER A 903 -2.78 21.46 7.36
C SER A 903 -3.53 21.16 8.68
N ASP A 904 -4.46 22.06 9.05
CA ASP A 904 -5.31 21.84 10.22
C ASP A 904 -6.34 20.71 10.03
N ASP A 905 -6.68 20.36 8.78
CA ASP A 905 -7.63 19.28 8.44
C ASP A 905 -7.09 17.87 8.74
N GLU A 906 -5.78 17.75 9.01
CA GLU A 906 -5.11 16.49 9.33
C GLU A 906 -5.25 16.07 10.79
N GLY A 907 -5.86 16.92 11.60
CA GLY A 907 -6.10 16.69 13.02
C GLY A 907 -5.12 17.43 13.93
N ARG A 908 -4.95 16.90 15.14
CA ARG A 908 -4.24 17.58 16.24
C ARG A 908 -2.76 17.24 16.33
N ASP A 909 -2.33 16.21 15.64
CA ASP A 909 -1.01 15.63 15.79
C ASP A 909 -0.06 16.13 14.70
N PHE A 910 1.21 16.22 15.04
CA PHE A 910 2.27 16.78 14.20
C PHE A 910 3.41 15.77 14.10
N TYR A 911 4.02 15.67 12.92
CA TYR A 911 5.21 14.86 12.71
C TYR A 911 6.41 15.45 13.47
N TYR A 912 7.09 14.63 14.27
CA TYR A 912 8.34 15.04 14.93
C TYR A 912 9.50 14.98 13.93
N ILE A 913 10.13 16.13 13.69
CA ILE A 913 11.21 16.30 12.71
C ILE A 913 12.60 16.18 13.34
N GLY A 914 12.67 16.05 14.67
CA GLY A 914 13.93 15.93 15.41
C GLY A 914 14.32 17.21 16.13
N GLN A 915 15.53 17.18 16.71
CA GLN A 915 16.14 18.37 17.28
C GLN A 915 16.71 19.32 16.23
N ALA A 916 16.76 20.59 16.60
CA ALA A 916 17.18 21.67 15.72
C ALA A 916 18.08 22.67 16.45
N THR A 917 19.04 23.27 15.76
CA THR A 917 19.93 24.31 16.31
C THR A 917 19.82 25.59 15.50
N PRO A 918 19.63 26.76 16.15
CA PRO A 918 19.52 28.03 15.44
C PRO A 918 20.89 28.39 14.86
N VAL A 919 20.93 28.68 13.56
CA VAL A 919 22.16 29.05 12.84
C VAL A 919 22.16 30.50 12.38
N GLU A 920 21.00 31.07 12.09
CA GLU A 920 20.83 32.46 11.65
C GLU A 920 19.55 33.01 12.26
N TRP A 921 19.52 34.31 12.59
CA TRP A 921 18.31 34.98 13.07
C TRP A 921 18.35 36.47 12.77
N HIS A 922 17.19 37.04 12.44
CA HIS A 922 17.06 38.48 12.23
C HIS A 922 15.68 39.01 12.65
N GLN A 923 15.63 40.29 13.02
CA GLN A 923 14.37 40.99 13.26
C GLN A 923 13.65 41.21 11.94
N THR A 924 12.34 40.99 11.91
CA THR A 924 11.45 41.37 10.81
C THR A 924 10.09 41.80 11.37
N THR A 925 9.08 41.95 10.50
CA THR A 925 7.74 42.40 10.89
C THR A 925 6.62 41.64 10.18
N ILE A 926 5.44 41.59 10.81
CA ILE A 926 4.20 41.00 10.26
C ILE A 926 3.05 42.00 10.44
N LYS A 927 2.07 42.01 9.54
CA LYS A 927 0.87 42.85 9.68
C LYS A 927 -0.21 42.11 10.46
N ASN A 928 -1.02 42.82 11.23
CA ASN A 928 -2.26 42.28 11.79
C ASN A 928 -3.47 42.66 10.94
N ASP A 929 -4.65 42.11 11.27
CA ASP A 929 -5.93 42.35 10.56
C ASP A 929 -6.35 43.84 10.50
N LYS A 930 -5.69 44.71 11.29
CA LYS A 930 -5.91 46.17 11.30
C LYS A 930 -4.82 46.93 10.54
N GLY A 931 -3.96 46.24 9.79
CA GLY A 931 -2.83 46.79 9.03
C GLY A 931 -1.65 47.28 9.90
N GLN A 932 -1.65 47.02 11.21
CA GLN A 932 -0.55 47.44 12.09
C GLN A 932 0.65 46.51 11.94
N ILE A 933 1.84 47.11 11.83
CA ILE A 933 3.11 46.39 11.72
C ILE A 933 3.58 45.97 13.11
N LEU A 934 3.70 44.67 13.34
CA LEU A 934 4.15 44.07 14.60
C LEU A 934 5.53 43.44 14.42
N PRO A 935 6.44 43.56 15.40
CA PRO A 935 7.75 42.92 15.32
C PRO A 935 7.63 41.40 15.47
N ILE A 936 8.44 40.67 14.70
CA ILE A 936 8.66 39.22 14.81
C ILE A 936 10.15 38.92 14.56
N VAL A 937 10.64 37.77 15.02
CA VAL A 937 11.98 37.29 14.72
C VAL A 937 11.87 36.07 13.81
N ASN A 938 12.65 36.05 12.73
CA ASN A 938 12.83 34.86 11.91
C ASN A 938 14.13 34.16 12.36
N PHE A 939 14.05 32.85 12.57
CA PHE A 939 15.16 31.96 12.84
C PHE A 939 15.30 30.96 11.71
N LYS A 940 16.53 30.73 11.26
CA LYS A 940 16.88 29.55 10.47
C LYS A 940 17.53 28.53 11.37
N TYR A 941 17.02 27.32 11.30
CA TYR A 941 17.51 26.18 12.05
C TYR A 941 18.22 25.19 11.13
N SER A 942 19.30 24.60 11.63
CA SER A 942 19.86 23.35 11.11
C SER A 942 19.23 22.20 11.89
N LEU A 943 18.67 21.23 11.17
CA LEU A 943 18.11 20.01 11.74
C LEU A 943 19.22 19.01 12.03
N HIS A 944 19.12 18.30 13.15
CA HIS A 944 20.09 17.25 13.52
C HIS A 944 19.90 15.99 12.67
N ASN A 945 18.68 15.78 12.17
CA ASN A 945 18.33 14.68 11.29
C ASN A 945 17.77 15.23 9.98
N ILE A 946 18.02 14.46 8.93
CA ILE A 946 17.64 14.81 7.58
C ILE A 946 16.23 14.32 7.35
N VAL A 947 15.35 15.21 6.90
CA VAL A 947 13.97 14.83 6.57
C VAL A 947 13.99 13.94 5.33
N GLY A 948 13.40 12.76 5.44
CA GLY A 948 13.28 11.85 4.31
C GLY A 948 12.52 12.48 3.14
N ASP A 949 12.90 12.13 1.91
CA ASP A 949 12.39 12.72 0.66
C ASP A 949 10.86 12.77 0.61
N GLU A 950 10.21 11.72 1.08
CA GLU A 950 8.74 11.60 1.06
C GLU A 950 8.08 12.59 2.00
N LEU A 951 8.53 12.66 3.26
CA LEU A 951 7.97 13.58 4.23
C LEU A 951 8.32 15.03 3.87
N TYR A 952 9.47 15.25 3.23
CA TYR A 952 9.83 16.56 2.70
C TYR A 952 8.92 16.97 1.53
N ASP A 953 8.75 16.10 0.54
CA ASP A 953 7.85 16.31 -0.60
C ASP A 953 6.40 16.50 -0.14
N TYR A 954 6.00 15.81 0.93
CA TYR A 954 4.68 15.95 1.54
C TYR A 954 4.40 17.38 1.96
N PHE A 955 5.34 17.98 2.71
CA PHE A 955 5.17 19.34 3.20
C PHE A 955 5.40 20.38 2.11
N THR A 956 6.36 20.17 1.21
CA THR A 956 6.84 21.22 0.30
C THR A 956 6.14 21.28 -1.04
N LYS A 957 5.47 20.22 -1.48
CA LYS A 957 4.70 20.25 -2.72
C LYS A 957 3.28 20.72 -2.43
N ASP A 958 2.94 21.89 -2.97
CA ASP A 958 1.57 22.36 -3.05
C ASP A 958 0.81 21.48 -4.04
N PHE A 959 -0.31 20.91 -3.59
CA PHE A 959 -1.22 20.15 -4.45
C PHE A 959 -2.27 21.08 -5.09
N GLU A 960 -2.13 22.41 -4.97
CA GLU A 960 -3.17 23.39 -5.32
C GLU A 960 -3.03 24.07 -6.69
N ASP A 961 -2.09 23.67 -7.55
CA ASP A 961 -1.93 24.30 -8.88
C ASP A 961 -2.68 23.59 -10.03
#